data_AF-A0A7C4KCA7-F1
#
_entry.id   AF-A0A7C4KCA7-F1
#
_cell.length_a   1.000
_cell.length_b   1.000
_cell.length_c   1.000
_cell.angle_alpha   90.00
_cell.angle_beta   90.00
_cell.angle_gamma   90.00
#
_symmetry.space_group_name_H-M   'P 1'
#
loop_
_entity.id
_entity.type
_entity.pdbx_description
1 polymer ?
#
loop_
_entity_poly.entity_id
_entity_poly.type
_entity_poly.pdbx_seq_one_letter_code
_entity_poly.pdbx_strand_id
1 'polypeptide(L)'
;MRLAGIEKGGYYPYPPHMAEATASWFIPLPAGTRGRMLDPCAGEGEIAHLLGRLLNCETWGCELFPYRAEKAAARMDRCHSAAWESCSLTDESVTLLWLNPPYDDDRHGNEKRLELAFLRSTTPKLVRGGVLALIIPQRLLRLAEIVRYLASQYEHLTVLRFPDGEYERFKQILVLAIRREKYNVPNNEEIDAIQRLAESDLPPLGFAPEPIYPLLPAPLKGSGGRAITFRRLDWAPDDLVEASRWAGVRKTRAWQDLVHPTNTEVAFTPTMPLKKGHLAMLMASGLMGTLHLTNDDGYPMLVKGRVVKVVDKVVHRDPEDPETVIERYRDRYVTTVATLSQHGLELIQDVDALTRFMRQYGDKIAAHTLETYQPLYDLKPTEAELAILERLGKARRALPGQAEAGLLPTQKHAAIAAARAIRQHRNANLQGEMGLGKTTIALAVIDLLNAYPALILCPPHLVPKWIREAEEVIPGAKGRELRRIGKGEDGEINDVRQFFEDFDAGRLGPKAIAVVASTSAKMGAGWLAVVKAKPIKVKGKAQVIYTCPQCGQVQLDPQGIPITEIEVFQKHRSFCNAQVPGWELDRDGRRKLDKDGNPVWGARPCSAPLFEYTGVRRWSIAEYVKDKASGRFQILVGDEVHEYKAKASDRGVAFHQLVEASRYTLTLTGTYFGGKSTSIFWLLHRLNPAVRSDFAFHDELRWANAYGLLESVRKRKVGSDLADEDGAFTGNRRYRDQAHEIPGVSPAIITRLLHNSIFLNLKDLGIELPPYAEEVVELEMEDTQARQYQGMESILRHMARRDQRYLSLWLQWALSRPNSAFRDEIVAANHASVPINVLEALAREMLENATKEDTLETQIAHTLLEAARLAQSAAARREKETLVKVPLMPLEAVVDRFGLLPKESWLSSFCKAEKARSRRTLVYVRQTGTRDIQDRLESVLKQSGVQAITLYGSVDPRRRERWIEDHLNADALITNPRLVQTGLDLVSFQTVVFYEPEYSLYTLWQALRRVWRLGQTQPVKAVFAVYKDAMEAQALALMGRKMRAAQTLYGDEVGGAIVPVEEGDFITELAREVLRGAQLDDLQSLFADEMQMSNSPMGCPIETSPILVPIQPRTWGEWLNQRDLAGRIPASRRPAKRSNVEAPGQLSIWSSMKEK
;
A
#
# COMPACT_ATOMS: atom_id res chain seq x y z
N MET A 1 -38.07 17.11 26.08
CA MET A 1 -38.34 16.73 27.48
C MET A 1 -38.08 17.92 28.42
N ARG A 2 -38.87 18.14 29.49
CA ARG A 2 -38.55 19.14 30.55
C ARG A 2 -37.37 18.64 31.40
N LEU A 3 -36.43 19.52 31.76
CA LEU A 3 -35.19 19.24 32.51
C LEU A 3 -35.35 18.34 33.75
N ALA A 4 -36.49 18.41 34.45
CA ALA A 4 -36.77 17.59 35.64
C ALA A 4 -36.96 16.07 35.37
N GLY A 5 -37.25 15.65 34.13
CA GLY A 5 -37.35 14.24 33.74
C GLY A 5 -36.00 13.57 33.49
N ILE A 6 -34.99 14.37 33.15
CA ILE A 6 -33.61 13.95 32.90
C ILE A 6 -32.91 13.63 34.23
N GLU A 7 -33.24 14.38 35.28
CA GLU A 7 -32.66 14.23 36.63
C GLU A 7 -33.11 12.94 37.36
N LYS A 8 -34.23 12.34 36.96
CA LYS A 8 -34.78 11.09 37.55
C LYS A 8 -34.57 9.84 36.69
N GLY A 9 -33.90 9.95 35.54
CA GLY A 9 -33.63 8.82 34.65
C GLY A 9 -34.87 8.03 34.21
N GLY A 10 -36.03 8.69 34.06
CA GLY A 10 -37.29 8.05 33.65
C GLY A 10 -37.95 7.12 34.68
N TYR A 11 -37.51 7.12 35.95
CA TYR A 11 -38.04 6.26 37.01
C TYR A 11 -39.34 6.81 37.63
N TYR A 12 -40.44 6.07 37.49
CA TYR A 12 -41.74 6.36 38.11
C TYR A 12 -42.13 5.18 39.02
N PRO A 13 -41.84 5.24 40.34
CA PRO A 13 -42.10 4.11 41.23
C PRO A 13 -43.60 3.87 41.37
N TYR A 14 -43.98 2.59 41.39
CA TYR A 14 -45.32 2.19 41.74
C TYR A 14 -45.54 2.32 43.26
N PRO A 15 -46.53 3.08 43.75
CA PRO A 15 -46.74 3.31 45.18
C PRO A 15 -46.92 1.99 45.98
N PRO A 16 -46.05 1.71 46.97
CA PRO A 16 -46.10 0.44 47.72
C PRO A 16 -47.43 0.18 48.45
N HIS A 17 -48.11 1.23 48.91
CA HIS A 17 -49.39 1.11 49.61
C HIS A 17 -50.53 0.56 48.75
N MET A 18 -50.38 0.55 47.42
CA MET A 18 -51.36 -0.02 46.48
C MET A 18 -51.09 -1.51 46.18
N ALA A 19 -50.02 -2.10 46.72
CA ALA A 19 -49.63 -3.48 46.39
C ALA A 19 -50.69 -4.51 46.84
N GLU A 20 -51.29 -4.34 48.02
CA GLU A 20 -52.33 -5.26 48.53
C GLU A 20 -53.63 -5.15 47.72
N ALA A 21 -54.05 -3.91 47.41
CA ALA A 21 -55.18 -3.67 46.53
C ALA A 21 -54.94 -4.33 45.16
N THR A 22 -53.76 -4.17 44.57
CA THR A 22 -53.38 -4.82 43.30
C THR A 22 -53.39 -6.34 43.41
N ALA A 23 -52.81 -6.89 44.48
CA ALA A 23 -52.73 -8.33 44.68
C ALA A 23 -54.11 -8.99 44.79
N SER A 24 -55.11 -8.28 45.34
CA SER A 24 -56.47 -8.79 45.48
C SER A 24 -57.19 -9.10 44.15
N TRP A 25 -56.72 -8.55 43.02
CA TRP A 25 -57.27 -8.84 41.69
C TRP A 25 -56.82 -10.20 41.12
N PHE A 26 -55.84 -10.84 41.75
CA PHE A 26 -55.26 -12.10 41.29
C PHE A 26 -55.82 -13.28 42.10
N ILE A 27 -56.16 -14.36 41.41
CA ILE A 27 -56.55 -15.62 42.04
C ILE A 27 -55.28 -16.30 42.57
N PRO A 28 -55.23 -16.66 43.87
CA PRO A 28 -54.06 -17.29 44.47
C PRO A 28 -53.65 -18.59 43.76
N LEU A 29 -52.35 -18.87 43.75
CA LEU A 29 -51.80 -20.10 43.20
C LEU A 29 -52.22 -21.34 44.03
N PRO A 30 -52.35 -22.52 43.40
CA PRO A 30 -52.55 -23.78 44.11
C PRO A 30 -51.45 -24.02 45.17
N ALA A 31 -51.84 -24.61 46.31
CA ALA A 31 -50.92 -24.92 47.40
C ALA A 31 -49.72 -25.74 46.92
N GLY A 32 -48.51 -25.31 47.27
CA GLY A 32 -47.25 -25.97 46.88
C GLY A 32 -46.69 -25.56 45.50
N THR A 33 -47.35 -24.63 44.79
CA THR A 33 -46.82 -24.06 43.53
C THR A 33 -46.34 -22.62 43.72
N ARG A 34 -45.40 -22.17 42.88
CA ARG A 34 -44.88 -20.79 42.86
C ARG A 34 -44.93 -20.26 41.43
N GLY A 35 -45.37 -19.01 41.25
CA GLY A 35 -45.40 -18.34 39.95
C GLY A 35 -44.03 -17.74 39.60
N ARG A 36 -43.90 -17.13 38.43
CA ARG A 36 -42.71 -16.35 38.07
C ARG A 36 -43.12 -15.01 37.48
N MET A 37 -42.64 -13.94 38.09
CA MET A 37 -42.89 -12.56 37.69
C MET A 37 -41.66 -11.95 37.02
N LEU A 38 -41.86 -11.26 35.90
CA LEU A 38 -40.84 -10.45 35.24
C LEU A 38 -41.12 -8.96 35.43
N ASP A 39 -40.13 -8.20 35.90
CA ASP A 39 -40.08 -6.75 35.88
C ASP A 39 -38.85 -6.28 35.07
N PRO A 40 -39.01 -5.91 33.79
CA PRO A 40 -37.90 -5.49 32.93
C PRO A 40 -37.40 -4.06 33.24
N CYS A 41 -38.06 -3.34 34.15
CA CYS A 41 -37.72 -1.99 34.61
C CYS A 41 -37.78 -1.94 36.15
N ALA A 42 -37.01 -2.80 36.80
CA ALA A 42 -37.20 -3.12 38.22
C ALA A 42 -37.02 -1.93 39.17
N GLY A 43 -36.29 -0.88 38.79
CA GLY A 43 -35.98 0.22 39.68
C GLY A 43 -35.19 -0.28 40.89
N GLU A 44 -35.63 0.08 42.09
CA GLU A 44 -35.05 -0.46 43.33
C GLU A 44 -35.64 -1.83 43.74
N GLY A 45 -36.47 -2.47 42.91
CA GLY A 45 -37.05 -3.81 43.15
C GLY A 45 -38.11 -3.88 44.26
N GLU A 46 -38.52 -2.75 44.83
CA GLU A 46 -39.43 -2.70 45.99
C GLU A 46 -40.81 -3.29 45.70
N ILE A 47 -41.47 -2.83 44.62
CA ILE A 47 -42.79 -3.34 44.25
C ILE A 47 -42.72 -4.80 43.80
N ALA A 48 -41.66 -5.18 43.09
CA ALA A 48 -41.47 -6.55 42.64
C ALA A 48 -41.33 -7.50 43.84
N HIS A 49 -40.59 -7.11 44.87
CA HIS A 49 -40.48 -7.86 46.12
C HIS A 49 -41.82 -8.01 46.85
N LEU A 50 -42.55 -6.89 47.02
CA LEU A 50 -43.85 -6.89 47.71
C LEU A 50 -44.88 -7.77 47.00
N LEU A 51 -45.05 -7.60 45.69
CA LEU A 51 -45.97 -8.41 44.90
C LEU A 51 -45.50 -9.86 44.78
N GLY A 52 -44.19 -10.09 44.68
CA GLY A 52 -43.62 -11.44 44.71
C GLY A 52 -44.01 -12.21 45.98
N ARG A 53 -44.01 -11.53 47.14
CA ARG A 53 -44.46 -12.09 48.42
C ARG A 53 -45.97 -12.29 48.47
N LEU A 54 -46.76 -11.28 48.08
CA LEU A 54 -48.23 -11.33 48.15
C LEU A 54 -48.82 -12.36 47.19
N LEU A 55 -48.23 -12.52 46.01
CA LEU A 55 -48.72 -13.40 44.93
C LEU A 55 -47.99 -14.75 44.89
N ASN A 56 -47.03 -14.99 45.79
CA ASN A 56 -46.20 -16.18 45.81
C ASN A 56 -45.49 -16.45 44.45
N CYS A 57 -44.74 -15.46 43.97
CA CYS A 57 -43.99 -15.50 42.72
C CYS A 57 -42.47 -15.41 42.96
N GLU A 58 -41.70 -16.05 42.08
CA GLU A 58 -40.27 -15.80 41.87
C GLU A 58 -40.11 -14.51 41.06
N THR A 59 -39.24 -13.60 41.50
CA THR A 59 -39.14 -12.23 40.99
C THR A 59 -37.88 -12.04 40.15
N TRP A 60 -38.06 -11.88 38.83
CA TRP A 60 -36.98 -11.71 37.86
C TRP A 60 -37.02 -10.32 37.26
N GLY A 61 -35.87 -9.71 36.99
CA GLY A 61 -35.84 -8.40 36.36
C GLY A 61 -34.46 -7.90 35.95
N CYS A 62 -34.42 -6.68 35.45
CA CYS A 62 -33.19 -5.94 35.17
C CYS A 62 -33.36 -4.46 35.47
N GLU A 63 -32.24 -3.80 35.74
CA GLU A 63 -32.18 -2.37 35.99
C GLU A 63 -30.91 -1.80 35.37
N LEU A 64 -31.06 -0.71 34.63
CA LEU A 64 -30.00 -0.07 33.86
C LEU A 64 -28.96 0.62 34.76
N PHE A 65 -29.40 1.26 35.84
CA PHE A 65 -28.52 2.03 36.71
C PHE A 65 -27.92 1.17 37.82
N PRO A 66 -26.57 1.05 37.91
CA PRO A 66 -25.91 0.13 38.84
C PRO A 66 -26.37 0.27 40.31
N TYR A 67 -26.55 1.51 40.80
CA TYR A 67 -26.96 1.74 42.19
C TYR A 67 -28.38 1.23 42.51
N ARG A 68 -29.30 1.27 41.54
CA ARG A 68 -30.66 0.74 41.70
C ARG A 68 -30.68 -0.77 41.51
N ALA A 69 -29.90 -1.26 40.55
CA ALA A 69 -29.73 -2.68 40.29
C ALA A 69 -29.17 -3.41 41.53
N GLU A 70 -28.25 -2.81 42.28
CA GLU A 70 -27.74 -3.36 43.53
C GLU A 70 -28.85 -3.52 44.58
N LYS A 71 -29.69 -2.49 44.78
CA LYS A 71 -30.86 -2.57 45.68
C LYS A 71 -31.90 -3.59 45.21
N ALA A 72 -32.15 -3.67 43.90
CA ALA A 72 -33.07 -4.62 43.32
C ALA A 72 -32.56 -6.06 43.46
N ALA A 73 -31.27 -6.30 43.23
CA ALA A 73 -30.65 -7.61 43.41
C ALA A 73 -30.68 -8.09 44.87
N ALA A 74 -30.68 -7.17 45.84
CA ALA A 74 -30.84 -7.50 47.25
C ALA A 74 -32.30 -7.88 47.63
N ARG A 75 -33.29 -7.51 46.80
CA ARG A 75 -34.73 -7.67 47.10
C ARG A 75 -35.43 -8.71 46.22
N MET A 76 -34.95 -8.93 45.01
CA MET A 76 -35.53 -9.83 44.01
C MET A 76 -34.75 -11.16 43.93
N ASP A 77 -35.41 -12.23 43.49
CA ASP A 77 -34.77 -13.55 43.34
C ASP A 77 -33.69 -13.54 42.24
N ARG A 78 -33.89 -12.76 41.17
CA ARG A 78 -32.89 -12.61 40.08
C ARG A 78 -32.97 -11.25 39.41
N CYS A 79 -31.94 -10.42 39.55
CA CYS A 79 -31.84 -9.12 38.89
C CYS A 79 -30.51 -8.97 38.14
N HIS A 80 -30.54 -8.49 36.90
CA HIS A 80 -29.33 -8.12 36.14
C HIS A 80 -29.13 -6.61 36.10
N SER A 81 -27.89 -6.16 36.38
CA SER A 81 -27.49 -4.76 36.19
C SER A 81 -27.18 -4.48 34.72
N ALA A 82 -28.23 -4.32 33.92
CA ALA A 82 -28.16 -4.05 32.48
C ALA A 82 -29.47 -3.44 31.97
N ALA A 83 -29.41 -2.83 30.78
CA ALA A 83 -30.61 -2.50 30.01
C ALA A 83 -31.38 -3.78 29.65
N TRP A 84 -32.70 -3.71 29.52
CA TRP A 84 -33.52 -4.86 29.10
C TRP A 84 -33.12 -5.37 27.71
N GLU A 85 -32.72 -4.46 26.82
CA GLU A 85 -32.26 -4.72 25.46
C GLU A 85 -30.97 -5.56 25.44
N SER A 86 -30.16 -5.47 26.50
CA SER A 86 -28.93 -6.27 26.68
C SER A 86 -29.17 -7.58 27.43
N CYS A 87 -30.44 -7.88 27.77
CA CYS A 87 -30.82 -9.10 28.44
C CYS A 87 -31.47 -10.11 27.47
N SER A 88 -31.17 -11.38 27.68
CA SER A 88 -31.78 -12.49 26.96
C SER A 88 -32.52 -13.39 27.95
N LEU A 89 -33.84 -13.44 27.81
CA LEU A 89 -34.73 -14.35 28.53
C LEU A 89 -35.40 -15.31 27.56
N THR A 90 -35.50 -16.59 27.94
CA THR A 90 -36.19 -17.61 27.15
C THR A 90 -37.70 -17.30 27.04
N ASP A 91 -38.30 -17.46 25.85
CA ASP A 91 -39.74 -17.21 25.64
C ASP A 91 -40.61 -18.16 26.45
N GLU A 92 -41.83 -17.73 26.78
CA GLU A 92 -42.82 -18.47 27.59
C GLU A 92 -42.20 -19.02 28.90
N SER A 93 -41.49 -18.17 29.64
CA SER A 93 -40.78 -18.52 30.87
C SER A 93 -41.35 -17.87 32.14
N VAL A 94 -42.16 -16.83 32.02
CA VAL A 94 -42.80 -16.14 33.16
C VAL A 94 -44.32 -16.23 33.11
N THR A 95 -44.98 -16.16 34.25
CA THR A 95 -46.44 -16.29 34.39
C THR A 95 -47.15 -15.00 34.75
N LEU A 96 -46.40 -14.01 35.27
CA LEU A 96 -46.85 -12.65 35.49
C LEU A 96 -45.84 -11.68 34.86
N LEU A 97 -46.32 -10.77 34.02
CA LEU A 97 -45.52 -9.70 33.45
C LEU A 97 -45.89 -8.38 34.13
N TRP A 98 -45.02 -7.92 35.03
CA TRP A 98 -45.13 -6.62 35.67
C TRP A 98 -44.38 -5.58 34.84
N LEU A 99 -45.12 -4.73 34.14
CA LEU A 99 -44.56 -3.86 33.12
C LEU A 99 -44.80 -2.39 33.46
N ASN A 100 -43.78 -1.74 34.04
CA ASN A 100 -43.76 -0.31 34.33
C ASN A 100 -42.67 0.39 33.49
N PRO A 101 -42.90 0.56 32.17
CA PRO A 101 -41.88 1.08 31.26
C PRO A 101 -41.64 2.59 31.47
N PRO A 102 -40.45 3.10 31.10
CA PRO A 102 -40.17 4.54 31.16
C PRO A 102 -41.06 5.33 30.19
N TYR A 103 -41.52 6.51 30.61
CA TYR A 103 -42.37 7.38 29.81
C TYR A 103 -41.55 8.33 28.93
N ASP A 104 -40.89 7.80 27.90
CA ASP A 104 -40.10 8.58 26.93
C ASP A 104 -40.22 8.02 25.49
N ASP A 105 -39.76 8.83 24.54
CA ASP A 105 -39.54 8.41 23.16
C ASP A 105 -38.09 7.92 23.00
N ASP A 106 -37.85 6.94 22.14
CA ASP A 106 -36.49 6.47 21.83
C ASP A 106 -35.66 7.61 21.20
N ARG A 107 -34.63 8.08 21.91
CA ARG A 107 -33.79 9.22 21.48
C ARG A 107 -32.73 8.85 20.45
N HIS A 108 -32.51 7.56 20.20
CA HIS A 108 -31.44 7.05 19.33
C HIS A 108 -31.98 6.17 18.19
N GLY A 109 -33.30 6.14 17.95
CA GLY A 109 -33.97 5.35 16.91
C GLY A 109 -35.16 6.05 16.23
N ASN A 110 -36.04 5.29 15.56
CA ASN A 110 -37.15 5.76 14.69
C ASN A 110 -38.33 6.47 15.42
N GLU A 111 -38.08 7.27 16.46
CA GLU A 111 -39.10 8.02 17.23
C GLU A 111 -40.27 7.15 17.76
N LYS A 112 -40.00 5.89 18.17
CA LYS A 112 -41.03 5.01 18.76
C LYS A 112 -41.08 5.13 20.28
N ARG A 113 -42.30 5.06 20.84
CA ARG A 113 -42.58 5.06 22.29
C ARG A 113 -41.90 3.89 22.99
N LEU A 114 -41.14 4.15 24.07
CA LEU A 114 -40.51 3.09 24.85
C LEU A 114 -41.53 2.13 25.46
N GLU A 115 -42.72 2.60 25.84
CA GLU A 115 -43.76 1.73 26.40
C GLU A 115 -44.21 0.63 25.43
N LEU A 116 -44.28 0.96 24.13
CA LEU A 116 -44.61 -0.01 23.08
C LEU A 116 -43.45 -0.98 22.82
N ALA A 117 -42.21 -0.49 22.85
CA ALA A 117 -41.01 -1.32 22.67
C ALA A 117 -40.86 -2.36 23.79
N PHE A 118 -41.06 -1.94 25.04
CA PHE A 118 -41.06 -2.81 26.21
C PHE A 118 -42.21 -3.82 26.16
N LEU A 119 -43.42 -3.39 25.81
CA LEU A 119 -44.57 -4.31 25.67
C LEU A 119 -44.32 -5.37 24.59
N ARG A 120 -43.77 -4.99 23.43
CA ARG A 120 -43.50 -5.92 22.33
C ARG A 120 -42.39 -6.92 22.63
N SER A 121 -41.31 -6.47 23.28
CA SER A 121 -40.15 -7.33 23.57
C SER A 121 -40.38 -8.29 24.75
N THR A 122 -41.27 -7.93 25.68
CA THR A 122 -41.54 -8.73 26.90
C THR A 122 -42.75 -9.64 26.77
N THR A 123 -43.74 -9.32 25.93
CA THR A 123 -44.92 -10.18 25.68
C THR A 123 -44.56 -11.63 25.31
N PRO A 124 -43.57 -11.93 24.44
CA PRO A 124 -43.15 -13.31 24.14
C PRO A 124 -42.64 -14.10 25.35
N LYS A 125 -42.19 -13.42 26.41
CA LYS A 125 -41.66 -14.05 27.62
C LYS A 125 -42.75 -14.59 28.55
N LEU A 126 -43.94 -13.98 28.51
CA LEU A 126 -45.11 -14.39 29.29
C LEU A 126 -45.72 -15.68 28.74
N VAL A 127 -46.07 -16.68 29.54
CA VAL A 127 -46.77 -17.88 29.01
C VAL A 127 -48.14 -17.51 28.46
N ARG A 128 -48.68 -18.30 27.51
CA ARG A 128 -50.08 -18.16 27.10
C ARG A 128 -50.99 -18.48 28.28
N GLY A 129 -52.05 -17.69 28.47
CA GLY A 129 -52.86 -17.68 29.68
C GLY A 129 -52.24 -16.94 30.87
N GLY A 130 -50.99 -16.47 30.77
CA GLY A 130 -50.34 -15.65 31.79
C GLY A 130 -50.91 -14.23 31.86
N VAL A 131 -50.65 -13.54 32.96
CA VAL A 131 -51.26 -12.23 33.23
C VAL A 131 -50.28 -11.08 32.96
N LEU A 132 -50.74 -10.04 32.27
CA LEU A 132 -50.06 -8.76 32.12
C LEU A 132 -50.60 -7.77 33.15
N ALA A 133 -49.70 -7.08 33.84
CA ALA A 133 -49.96 -5.89 34.63
C ALA A 133 -49.14 -4.72 34.06
N LEU A 134 -49.77 -3.90 33.23
CA LEU A 134 -49.13 -2.80 32.50
C LEU A 134 -49.47 -1.45 33.14
N ILE A 135 -48.45 -0.68 33.52
CA ILE A 135 -48.57 0.62 34.16
C ILE A 135 -48.15 1.71 33.17
N ILE A 136 -49.13 2.47 32.67
CA ILE A 136 -48.92 3.51 31.66
C ILE A 136 -49.78 4.74 31.94
N PRO A 137 -49.49 5.92 31.36
CA PRO A 137 -50.39 7.05 31.38
C PRO A 137 -51.66 6.77 30.55
N GLN A 138 -52.84 7.13 31.05
CA GLN A 138 -54.13 6.86 30.40
C GLN A 138 -54.20 7.36 28.95
N ARG A 139 -53.57 8.51 28.66
CA ARG A 139 -53.51 9.09 27.31
C ARG A 139 -52.90 8.17 26.26
N LEU A 140 -52.07 7.19 26.65
CA LEU A 140 -51.45 6.25 25.70
C LEU A 140 -52.45 5.27 25.09
N LEU A 141 -53.61 5.07 25.72
CA LEU A 141 -54.72 4.33 25.10
C LEU A 141 -55.28 5.03 23.85
N ARG A 142 -54.93 6.30 23.56
CA ARG A 142 -55.26 6.94 22.27
C ARG A 142 -54.43 6.40 21.10
N LEU A 143 -53.24 5.86 21.38
CA LEU A 143 -52.32 5.43 20.33
C LEU A 143 -52.76 4.09 19.74
N ALA A 144 -53.16 4.12 18.46
CA ALA A 144 -53.66 2.96 17.74
C ALA A 144 -52.66 1.77 17.75
N GLU A 145 -51.35 2.04 17.76
CA GLU A 145 -50.34 0.98 17.80
C GLU A 145 -50.30 0.19 19.10
N ILE A 146 -50.48 0.87 20.25
CA ILE A 146 -50.53 0.23 21.58
C ILE A 146 -51.83 -0.56 21.72
N VAL A 147 -52.95 0.07 21.37
CA VAL A 147 -54.27 -0.55 21.47
C VAL A 147 -54.40 -1.77 20.55
N ARG A 148 -53.95 -1.65 19.30
CA ARG A 148 -53.93 -2.77 18.36
C ARG A 148 -53.09 -3.93 18.90
N TYR A 149 -51.93 -3.64 19.50
CA TYR A 149 -51.09 -4.68 20.07
C TYR A 149 -51.75 -5.36 21.27
N LEU A 150 -52.33 -4.58 22.20
CA LEU A 150 -53.08 -5.10 23.34
C LEU A 150 -54.24 -5.99 22.90
N ALA A 151 -55.10 -5.52 21.99
CA ALA A 151 -56.24 -6.29 21.48
C ALA A 151 -55.83 -7.57 20.74
N SER A 152 -54.65 -7.56 20.10
CA SER A 152 -54.13 -8.71 19.34
C SER A 152 -53.54 -9.82 20.20
N GLN A 153 -52.90 -9.48 21.32
CA GLN A 153 -52.14 -10.42 22.16
C GLN A 153 -52.87 -10.77 23.46
N TYR A 154 -53.81 -9.93 23.90
CA TYR A 154 -54.45 -10.03 25.21
C TYR A 154 -55.97 -10.00 25.13
N GLU A 155 -56.61 -10.58 26.15
CA GLU A 155 -58.06 -10.61 26.36
C GLU A 155 -58.40 -10.36 27.83
N HIS A 156 -59.68 -10.17 28.13
CA HIS A 156 -60.16 -9.82 29.49
C HIS A 156 -59.44 -8.59 30.07
N LEU A 157 -59.40 -7.49 29.32
CA LEU A 157 -58.79 -6.24 29.77
C LEU A 157 -59.63 -5.56 30.87
N THR A 158 -59.01 -5.30 32.02
CA THR A 158 -59.52 -4.39 33.06
C THR A 158 -58.59 -3.19 33.15
N VAL A 159 -59.13 -1.98 33.09
CA VAL A 159 -58.37 -0.74 33.16
C VAL A 159 -58.81 0.05 34.38
N LEU A 160 -57.88 0.26 35.32
CA LEU A 160 -58.12 0.94 36.60
C LEU A 160 -57.23 2.18 36.67
N ARG A 161 -57.78 3.33 37.06
CA ARG A 161 -56.96 4.51 37.35
C ARG A 161 -56.37 4.42 38.75
N PHE A 162 -55.28 5.13 39.00
CA PHE A 162 -54.78 5.25 40.37
C PHE A 162 -55.80 6.02 41.26
N PRO A 163 -55.79 5.82 42.59
CA PRO A 163 -56.63 6.57 43.51
C PRO A 163 -56.37 8.09 43.48
N ASP A 164 -57.36 8.85 43.96
CA ASP A 164 -57.26 10.31 44.07
C ASP A 164 -56.07 10.70 44.96
N GLY A 165 -55.23 11.63 44.47
CA GLY A 165 -53.93 12.00 45.04
C GLY A 165 -52.74 11.49 44.23
N GLU A 166 -52.76 10.23 43.78
CA GLU A 166 -51.69 9.63 42.96
C GLU A 166 -51.97 9.80 41.45
N TYR A 167 -53.26 9.82 41.07
CA TYR A 167 -53.68 9.92 39.68
C TYR A 167 -53.43 11.29 39.04
N GLU A 168 -53.55 12.38 39.79
CA GLU A 168 -53.40 13.76 39.28
C GLU A 168 -51.99 14.05 38.77
N ARG A 169 -50.98 13.33 39.27
CA ARG A 169 -49.57 13.60 38.99
C ARG A 169 -49.13 13.16 37.58
N PHE A 170 -49.51 11.94 37.19
CA PHE A 170 -49.08 11.33 35.93
C PHE A 170 -50.22 10.69 35.13
N LYS A 171 -51.47 10.74 35.65
CA LYS A 171 -52.65 10.10 35.07
C LYS A 171 -52.41 8.61 34.78
N GLN A 172 -51.74 7.94 35.72
CA GLN A 172 -51.36 6.53 35.59
C GLN A 172 -52.57 5.61 35.74
N ILE A 173 -52.58 4.57 34.93
CA ILE A 173 -53.55 3.49 34.94
C ILE A 173 -52.81 2.16 35.08
N LEU A 174 -53.49 1.20 35.70
CA LEU A 174 -53.12 -0.21 35.69
C LEU A 174 -54.02 -0.94 34.70
N VAL A 175 -53.42 -1.56 33.68
CA VAL A 175 -54.09 -2.43 32.73
C VAL A 175 -53.77 -3.88 33.11
N LEU A 176 -54.79 -4.62 33.52
CA LEU A 176 -54.72 -6.06 33.77
C LEU A 176 -55.31 -6.80 32.57
N ALA A 177 -54.63 -7.82 32.07
CA ALA A 177 -55.10 -8.59 30.92
C ALA A 177 -54.51 -10.01 30.90
N ILE A 178 -55.20 -10.94 30.25
CA ILE A 178 -54.74 -12.33 30.07
C ILE A 178 -54.13 -12.48 28.67
N ARG A 179 -52.94 -13.07 28.56
CA ARG A 179 -52.32 -13.36 27.27
C ARG A 179 -53.11 -14.45 26.55
N ARG A 180 -53.58 -14.17 25.33
CA ARG A 180 -54.38 -15.10 24.54
C ARG A 180 -53.65 -16.39 24.21
N GLU A 181 -54.40 -17.48 24.11
CA GLU A 181 -53.89 -18.75 23.58
C GLU A 181 -53.58 -18.70 22.10
N LYS A 182 -54.23 -17.81 21.33
CA LYS A 182 -53.97 -17.61 19.90
C LYS A 182 -53.97 -16.12 19.59
N TYR A 183 -53.09 -15.71 18.68
CA TYR A 183 -53.06 -14.35 18.19
C TYR A 183 -54.39 -13.99 17.53
N ASN A 184 -54.93 -12.81 17.86
CA ASN A 184 -56.14 -12.27 17.24
C ASN A 184 -55.79 -11.09 16.31
N VAL A 185 -56.47 -10.97 15.18
CA VAL A 185 -56.42 -9.75 14.35
C VAL A 185 -57.57 -8.88 14.81
N PRO A 186 -57.33 -7.78 15.55
CA PRO A 186 -58.42 -7.01 16.14
C PRO A 186 -59.20 -6.25 15.07
N ASN A 187 -60.52 -6.19 15.22
CA ASN A 187 -61.37 -5.37 14.36
C ASN A 187 -61.36 -3.90 14.81
N ASN A 188 -61.87 -2.99 13.96
CA ASN A 188 -61.87 -1.56 14.29
C ASN A 188 -62.76 -1.25 15.52
N GLU A 189 -63.84 -2.00 15.76
CA GLU A 189 -64.71 -1.80 16.92
C GLU A 189 -64.00 -2.12 18.25
N GLU A 190 -63.18 -3.18 18.30
CA GLU A 190 -62.36 -3.55 19.46
C GLU A 190 -61.28 -2.49 19.73
N ILE A 191 -60.67 -1.95 18.68
CA ILE A 191 -59.68 -0.86 18.78
C ILE A 191 -60.36 0.40 19.32
N ASP A 192 -61.49 0.80 18.73
CA ASP A 192 -62.24 1.98 19.13
C ASP A 192 -62.75 1.86 20.57
N ALA A 193 -63.20 0.67 20.99
CA ALA A 193 -63.68 0.42 22.35
C ALA A 193 -62.59 0.68 23.41
N ILE A 194 -61.36 0.22 23.16
CA ILE A 194 -60.23 0.46 24.06
C ILE A 194 -59.75 1.91 23.96
N GLN A 195 -59.77 2.53 22.78
CA GLN A 195 -59.38 3.94 22.63
C GLN A 195 -60.31 4.90 23.37
N ARG A 196 -61.62 4.59 23.47
CA ARG A 196 -62.58 5.36 24.28
C ARG A 196 -62.20 5.41 25.76
N LEU A 197 -61.50 4.38 26.27
CA LEU A 197 -61.02 4.35 27.66
C LEU A 197 -59.95 5.42 27.95
N ALA A 198 -59.34 5.99 26.91
CA ALA A 198 -58.37 7.07 27.08
C ALA A 198 -58.99 8.40 27.55
N GLU A 199 -60.32 8.55 27.37
CA GLU A 199 -61.07 9.78 27.70
C GLU A 199 -62.21 9.53 28.70
N SER A 200 -62.53 8.27 29.00
CA SER A 200 -63.53 7.91 30.01
C SER A 200 -63.04 8.17 31.44
N ASP A 201 -63.98 8.45 32.34
CA ASP A 201 -63.70 8.39 33.78
C ASP A 201 -63.60 6.92 34.22
N LEU A 202 -62.39 6.50 34.59
CA LEU A 202 -62.08 5.12 34.94
C LEU A 202 -62.31 4.88 36.44
N PRO A 203 -62.70 3.66 36.86
CA PRO A 203 -62.81 3.33 38.27
C PRO A 203 -61.42 3.37 38.95
N PRO A 204 -61.30 3.90 40.17
CA PRO A 204 -60.06 3.89 40.92
C PRO A 204 -59.67 2.46 41.33
N LEU A 205 -58.36 2.20 41.38
CA LEU A 205 -57.79 0.96 41.87
C LEU A 205 -58.09 0.80 43.36
N GLY A 206 -59.01 -0.10 43.68
CA GLY A 206 -59.32 -0.55 45.04
C GLY A 206 -59.13 -2.07 45.18
N PHE A 207 -59.55 -2.60 46.33
CA PHE A 207 -59.63 -4.05 46.52
C PHE A 207 -60.66 -4.64 45.56
N ALA A 208 -60.28 -5.72 44.89
CA ALA A 208 -61.18 -6.43 43.99
C ALA A 208 -62.34 -7.03 44.80
N PRO A 209 -63.60 -6.88 44.36
CA PRO A 209 -64.73 -7.53 45.01
C PRO A 209 -64.59 -9.06 44.97
N GLU A 210 -64.06 -9.59 43.86
CA GLU A 210 -63.64 -10.98 43.69
C GLU A 210 -62.38 -11.01 42.80
N PRO A 211 -61.44 -11.96 43.03
CA PRO A 211 -60.24 -12.08 42.22
C PRO A 211 -60.57 -12.60 40.81
N ILE A 212 -60.05 -11.93 39.77
CA ILE A 212 -60.41 -12.17 38.37
C ILE A 212 -59.30 -12.89 37.60
N TYR A 213 -58.03 -12.58 37.90
CA TYR A 213 -56.90 -12.98 37.07
C TYR A 213 -56.19 -14.23 37.62
N PRO A 214 -56.25 -15.39 36.94
CA PRO A 214 -55.61 -16.61 37.43
C PRO A 214 -54.09 -16.54 37.30
N LEU A 215 -53.37 -16.78 38.41
CA LEU A 215 -51.93 -16.98 38.37
C LEU A 215 -51.60 -18.43 37.97
N LEU A 216 -50.60 -18.58 37.09
CA LEU A 216 -50.12 -19.88 36.64
C LEU A 216 -48.82 -20.28 37.35
N PRO A 217 -48.60 -21.58 37.65
CA PRO A 217 -47.33 -22.08 38.16
C PRO A 217 -46.18 -21.81 37.19
N ALA A 218 -45.00 -21.50 37.73
CA ALA A 218 -43.81 -21.23 36.92
C ALA A 218 -43.47 -22.43 36.02
N PRO A 219 -43.26 -22.22 34.71
CA PRO A 219 -42.91 -23.31 33.81
C PRO A 219 -41.51 -23.84 34.11
N LEU A 220 -41.32 -25.16 33.97
CA LEU A 220 -40.02 -25.84 34.10
C LEU A 220 -39.16 -25.70 32.84
N LYS A 221 -39.79 -25.52 31.68
CA LYS A 221 -39.15 -25.35 30.37
C LYS A 221 -39.84 -24.21 29.63
N GLY A 222 -39.08 -23.42 28.89
CA GLY A 222 -39.63 -22.36 28.04
C GLY A 222 -40.16 -22.90 26.71
N SER A 223 -40.43 -21.99 25.79
CA SER A 223 -41.01 -22.31 24.48
C SER A 223 -40.22 -23.40 23.74
N GLY A 224 -40.94 -24.36 23.16
CA GLY A 224 -40.36 -25.51 22.45
C GLY A 224 -39.56 -26.48 23.33
N GLY A 225 -39.76 -26.48 24.65
CA GLY A 225 -39.06 -27.38 25.58
C GLY A 225 -37.63 -26.97 25.91
N ARG A 226 -37.24 -25.72 25.62
CA ARG A 226 -35.90 -25.19 25.89
C ARG A 226 -35.67 -24.96 27.39
N ALA A 227 -34.41 -25.11 27.80
CA ALA A 227 -34.00 -24.73 29.16
C ALA A 227 -34.19 -23.22 29.36
N ILE A 228 -34.74 -22.84 30.51
CA ILE A 228 -34.99 -21.43 30.84
C ILE A 228 -33.67 -20.78 31.22
N THR A 229 -33.24 -19.82 30.40
CA THR A 229 -32.04 -19.02 30.63
C THR A 229 -32.41 -17.54 30.70
N PHE A 230 -31.83 -16.85 31.67
CA PHE A 230 -31.91 -15.40 31.82
C PHE A 230 -30.49 -14.83 32.01
N ARG A 231 -29.91 -14.28 30.95
CA ARG A 231 -28.50 -13.85 30.93
C ARG A 231 -28.33 -12.49 30.29
N ARG A 232 -27.22 -11.83 30.65
CA ARG A 232 -26.70 -10.67 29.96
C ARG A 232 -26.02 -11.07 28.65
N LEU A 233 -26.13 -10.21 27.64
CA LEU A 233 -25.47 -10.35 26.34
C LEU A 233 -24.25 -9.41 26.22
N ASP A 234 -24.18 -8.40 27.08
CA ASP A 234 -23.09 -7.44 27.18
C ASP A 234 -21.99 -7.92 28.14
N TRP A 235 -20.77 -7.41 27.95
CA TRP A 235 -19.63 -7.64 28.84
C TRP A 235 -19.37 -6.37 29.65
N ALA A 236 -19.34 -6.46 30.98
CA ALA A 236 -18.88 -5.33 31.77
C ALA A 236 -17.34 -5.19 31.65
N PRO A 237 -16.78 -3.97 31.81
CA PRO A 237 -15.33 -3.77 31.80
C PRO A 237 -14.59 -4.70 32.76
N ASP A 238 -15.17 -4.97 33.93
CA ASP A 238 -14.59 -5.87 34.93
C ASP A 238 -14.60 -7.34 34.48
N ASP A 239 -15.66 -7.80 33.80
CA ASP A 239 -15.73 -9.14 33.21
C ASP A 239 -14.64 -9.35 32.15
N LEU A 240 -14.35 -8.30 31.37
CA LEU A 240 -13.30 -8.28 30.36
C LEU A 240 -11.89 -8.33 31.01
N VAL A 241 -11.72 -7.60 32.11
CA VAL A 241 -10.48 -7.59 32.91
C VAL A 241 -10.24 -8.94 33.56
N GLU A 242 -11.26 -9.62 34.03
CA GLU A 242 -11.13 -10.94 34.66
C GLU A 242 -10.91 -12.05 33.63
N ALA A 243 -11.64 -12.04 32.51
CA ALA A 243 -11.43 -12.96 31.40
C ALA A 243 -10.03 -12.83 30.79
N SER A 244 -9.49 -11.61 30.69
CA SER A 244 -8.11 -11.38 30.22
C SER A 244 -7.04 -11.88 31.19
N ARG A 245 -7.34 -11.97 32.50
CA ARG A 245 -6.47 -12.61 33.51
C ARG A 245 -6.48 -14.13 33.35
N TRP A 246 -7.67 -14.72 33.22
CA TRP A 246 -7.85 -16.18 33.09
C TRP A 246 -7.25 -16.75 31.81
N ALA A 247 -7.39 -16.04 30.68
CA ALA A 247 -6.87 -16.48 29.39
C ALA A 247 -5.35 -16.22 29.21
N GLY A 248 -4.66 -15.65 30.20
CA GLY A 248 -3.24 -15.36 30.12
C GLY A 248 -2.86 -14.32 29.06
N VAL A 249 -3.83 -13.54 28.56
CA VAL A 249 -3.64 -12.52 27.50
C VAL A 249 -2.57 -11.51 27.92
N ARG A 250 -2.50 -11.18 29.22
CA ARG A 250 -1.46 -10.29 29.79
C ARG A 250 -0.02 -10.78 29.62
N LYS A 251 0.18 -12.08 29.39
CA LYS A 251 1.49 -12.69 29.11
C LYS A 251 1.80 -12.75 27.62
N THR A 252 0.83 -12.48 26.76
CA THR A 252 1.06 -12.48 25.31
C THR A 252 1.84 -11.24 24.92
N ARG A 253 2.81 -11.42 24.01
CA ARG A 253 3.67 -10.33 23.53
C ARG A 253 2.87 -9.17 22.93
N ALA A 254 1.82 -9.48 22.17
CA ALA A 254 0.93 -8.47 21.58
C ALA A 254 0.26 -7.57 22.62
N TRP A 255 -0.12 -8.11 23.78
CA TRP A 255 -0.69 -7.32 24.88
C TRP A 255 0.38 -6.52 25.63
N GLN A 256 1.53 -7.13 25.90
CA GLN A 256 2.65 -6.43 26.54
C GLN A 256 3.14 -5.25 25.70
N ASP A 257 3.22 -5.41 24.39
CA ASP A 257 3.60 -4.34 23.47
C ASP A 257 2.55 -3.21 23.38
N LEU A 258 1.27 -3.53 23.64
CA LEU A 258 0.18 -2.54 23.63
C LEU A 258 0.14 -1.73 24.93
N VAL A 259 0.41 -2.36 26.07
CA VAL A 259 0.36 -1.75 27.42
C VAL A 259 1.69 -1.11 27.81
N HIS A 260 2.80 -1.68 27.36
CA HIS A 260 4.14 -1.14 27.46
C HIS A 260 4.69 -0.96 26.04
N PRO A 261 4.15 -0.01 25.26
CA PRO A 261 4.77 0.32 23.98
C PRO A 261 6.21 0.70 24.27
N THR A 262 7.15 -0.12 23.81
CA THR A 262 8.58 0.18 23.78
C THR A 262 8.87 1.28 22.75
N ASN A 263 8.12 2.38 22.81
CA ASN A 263 8.62 3.69 22.43
C ASN A 263 9.48 4.22 23.58
N THR A 264 10.42 3.40 24.05
CA THR A 264 11.61 3.91 24.72
C THR A 264 12.25 4.86 23.73
N GLU A 265 12.56 6.07 24.18
CA GLU A 265 13.46 7.00 23.52
C GLU A 265 14.67 6.20 23.01
N VAL A 266 14.67 5.83 21.72
CA VAL A 266 15.77 5.07 21.15
C VAL A 266 16.86 6.10 20.94
N ALA A 267 17.67 6.32 21.97
CA ALA A 267 18.99 6.89 21.79
C ALA A 267 19.71 5.97 20.79
N PHE A 268 19.88 6.44 19.56
CA PHE A 268 20.60 5.73 18.52
C PHE A 268 21.87 6.51 18.21
N THR A 269 22.94 5.78 17.92
CA THR A 269 24.21 6.37 17.48
C THR A 269 24.21 6.35 15.95
N PRO A 270 24.07 7.48 15.25
CA PRO A 270 24.11 7.48 13.79
C PRO A 270 25.48 7.01 13.29
N THR A 271 25.54 6.32 12.14
CA THR A 271 26.81 5.84 11.59
C THR A 271 27.73 6.99 11.14
N MET A 272 27.14 8.07 10.62
CA MET A 272 27.81 9.26 10.10
C MET A 272 27.07 10.52 10.56
N PRO A 273 27.66 11.72 10.45
CA PRO A 273 26.96 12.97 10.74
C PRO A 273 25.64 13.07 9.97
N LEU A 274 24.60 13.57 10.64
CA LEU A 274 23.27 13.68 10.07
C LEU A 274 23.18 14.82 9.06
N LYS A 275 22.57 14.55 7.90
CA LYS A 275 22.26 15.57 6.88
C LYS A 275 21.02 16.38 7.28
N LYS A 276 20.83 17.57 6.69
CA LYS A 276 19.68 18.46 6.96
C LYS A 276 18.34 17.73 6.79
N GLY A 277 18.20 16.89 5.78
CA GLY A 277 17.00 16.05 5.57
C GLY A 277 16.73 15.05 6.72
N HIS A 278 17.78 14.42 7.28
CA HIS A 278 17.60 13.52 8.43
C HIS A 278 17.14 14.25 9.68
N LEU A 279 17.68 15.46 9.90
CA LEU A 279 17.28 16.33 11.01
C LEU A 279 15.81 16.76 10.89
N ALA A 280 15.38 17.16 9.69
CA ALA A 280 13.98 17.49 9.43
C ALA A 280 13.05 16.31 9.74
N MET A 281 13.42 15.09 9.34
CA MET A 281 12.63 13.88 9.64
C MET A 281 12.59 13.55 11.13
N LEU A 282 13.72 13.64 11.83
CA LEU A 282 13.81 13.40 13.27
C LEU A 282 12.99 14.44 14.05
N MET A 283 13.06 15.72 13.66
CA MET A 283 12.27 16.77 14.26
C MET A 283 10.78 16.53 14.01
N ALA A 284 10.38 16.32 12.76
CA ALA A 284 9.00 16.02 12.37
C ALA A 284 8.43 14.85 13.18
N SER A 285 9.21 13.77 13.33
CA SER A 285 8.79 12.58 14.08
C SER A 285 8.54 12.82 15.58
N GLY A 286 8.97 13.97 16.12
CA GLY A 286 8.88 14.30 17.55
C GLY A 286 9.89 13.58 18.43
N LEU A 287 10.85 12.88 17.82
CA LEU A 287 11.86 12.06 18.52
C LEU A 287 13.03 12.87 19.08
N MET A 288 13.20 14.11 18.66
CA MET A 288 14.25 15.02 19.18
C MET A 288 13.85 15.67 20.52
N GLY A 289 12.70 15.32 21.08
CA GLY A 289 12.18 15.99 22.27
C GLY A 289 11.84 17.45 22.00
N THR A 290 12.08 18.31 22.99
CA THR A 290 11.87 19.77 22.86
C THR A 290 13.24 20.44 22.71
N LEU A 291 13.48 21.06 21.56
CA LEU A 291 14.75 21.74 21.26
C LEU A 291 14.73 23.12 21.87
N HIS A 292 15.83 23.51 22.53
CA HIS A 292 16.03 24.84 23.07
C HIS A 292 16.97 25.61 22.13
N LEU A 293 16.43 26.58 21.39
CA LEU A 293 17.17 27.38 20.42
C LEU A 293 17.16 28.86 20.81
N THR A 294 17.99 29.66 20.16
CA THR A 294 17.88 31.12 20.17
C THR A 294 17.47 31.63 18.80
N ASN A 295 16.53 32.58 18.74
CA ASN A 295 16.18 33.25 17.50
C ASN A 295 17.33 34.16 17.03
N ASP A 296 17.19 34.82 15.88
CA ASP A 296 18.25 35.67 15.32
C ASP A 296 18.48 36.94 16.13
N ASP A 297 17.47 37.36 16.90
CA ASP A 297 17.53 38.47 17.84
C ASP A 297 18.09 38.08 19.24
N GLY A 298 18.51 36.82 19.42
CA GLY A 298 19.14 36.32 20.65
C GLY A 298 18.19 35.86 21.76
N TYR A 299 16.88 35.86 21.53
CA TYR A 299 15.87 35.42 22.50
C TYR A 299 15.66 33.89 22.47
N PRO A 300 15.35 33.28 23.62
CA PRO A 300 15.09 31.85 23.70
C PRO A 300 13.80 31.45 22.95
N MET A 301 13.86 30.31 22.28
CA MET A 301 12.77 29.70 21.53
C MET A 301 12.75 28.20 21.77
N LEU A 302 11.57 27.63 22.05
CA LEU A 302 11.38 26.19 22.11
C LEU A 302 10.82 25.67 20.79
N VAL A 303 11.35 24.56 20.31
CA VAL A 303 10.87 23.92 19.08
C VAL A 303 10.49 22.48 19.37
N LYS A 304 9.27 22.10 19.00
CA LYS A 304 8.77 20.73 19.18
C LYS A 304 8.03 20.28 17.93
N GLY A 305 8.52 19.20 17.33
CA GLY A 305 7.82 18.53 16.24
C GLY A 305 6.88 17.44 16.75
N ARG A 306 5.84 17.16 15.98
CA ARG A 306 4.93 16.04 16.18
C ARG A 306 4.41 15.56 14.84
N VAL A 307 4.39 14.25 14.63
CA VAL A 307 3.64 13.63 13.53
C VAL A 307 2.40 12.95 14.10
N VAL A 308 1.25 13.28 13.54
CA VAL A 308 -0.02 12.63 13.87
C VAL A 308 -0.56 11.95 12.62
N LYS A 309 -1.00 10.71 12.78
CA LYS A 309 -1.69 9.98 11.74
C LYS A 309 -3.18 10.35 11.79
N VAL A 310 -3.67 11.03 10.76
CA VAL A 310 -5.06 11.52 10.65
C VAL A 310 -5.79 10.67 9.62
N VAL A 311 -7.05 10.33 9.90
CA VAL A 311 -7.91 9.55 8.98
C VAL A 311 -8.87 10.50 8.29
N ASP A 312 -8.71 10.65 6.97
CA ASP A 312 -9.65 11.39 6.15
C ASP A 312 -10.79 10.48 5.70
N LYS A 313 -12.05 10.93 5.86
CA LYS A 313 -13.25 10.22 5.39
C LYS A 313 -13.76 10.88 4.11
N VAL A 314 -13.78 10.15 3.01
CA VAL A 314 -14.37 10.56 1.72
C VAL A 314 -15.60 9.72 1.45
N VAL A 315 -16.74 10.36 1.23
CA VAL A 315 -18.02 9.71 0.96
C VAL A 315 -18.43 9.98 -0.49
N HIS A 316 -18.73 8.93 -1.24
CA HIS A 316 -19.30 9.04 -2.60
C HIS A 316 -20.34 7.94 -2.83
N ARG A 317 -21.26 8.16 -3.78
CA ARG A 317 -22.23 7.14 -4.21
C ARG A 317 -21.57 6.21 -5.23
N ASP A 318 -21.91 4.92 -5.18
CA ASP A 318 -21.45 3.94 -6.16
C ASP A 318 -22.03 4.32 -7.54
N PRO A 319 -21.19 4.52 -8.58
CA PRO A 319 -21.67 4.91 -9.91
C PRO A 319 -22.59 3.88 -10.56
N GLU A 320 -22.45 2.60 -10.20
CA GLU A 320 -23.24 1.50 -10.75
C GLU A 320 -24.52 1.21 -9.93
N ASP A 321 -24.52 1.60 -8.65
CA ASP A 321 -25.63 1.43 -7.72
C ASP A 321 -25.83 2.71 -6.90
N PRO A 322 -26.69 3.64 -7.33
CA PRO A 322 -26.94 4.90 -6.62
C PRO A 322 -27.47 4.72 -5.19
N GLU A 323 -28.00 3.53 -4.87
CA GLU A 323 -28.43 3.15 -3.53
C GLU A 323 -27.24 2.70 -2.67
N THR A 324 -26.02 2.57 -3.17
CA THR A 324 -24.85 2.22 -2.38
C THR A 324 -23.96 3.45 -2.13
N VAL A 325 -23.73 3.77 -0.86
CA VAL A 325 -22.76 4.76 -0.40
C VAL A 325 -21.43 4.06 -0.07
N ILE A 326 -20.36 4.56 -0.68
CA ILE A 326 -18.98 4.12 -0.44
C ILE A 326 -18.31 5.15 0.46
N GLU A 327 -17.95 4.73 1.67
CA GLU A 327 -17.12 5.49 2.59
C GLU A 327 -15.67 4.99 2.50
N ARG A 328 -14.75 5.88 2.11
CA ARG A 328 -13.32 5.60 2.05
C ARG A 328 -12.63 6.32 3.19
N TYR A 329 -11.94 5.56 4.03
CA TYR A 329 -11.12 6.07 5.13
C TYR A 329 -9.67 5.96 4.70
N ARG A 330 -8.95 7.09 4.65
CA ARG A 330 -7.58 7.17 4.18
C ARG A 330 -6.70 7.81 5.23
N ASP A 331 -5.65 7.11 5.65
CA ASP A 331 -4.65 7.68 6.53
C ASP A 331 -3.79 8.71 5.79
N ARG A 332 -3.43 9.81 6.46
CA ARG A 332 -2.30 10.67 6.11
C ARG A 332 -1.48 11.04 7.34
N TYR A 333 -0.20 11.31 7.15
CA TYR A 333 0.63 11.91 8.18
C TYR A 333 0.52 13.44 8.12
N VAL A 334 0.19 14.05 9.25
CA VAL A 334 0.24 15.50 9.45
C VAL A 334 1.42 15.78 10.37
N THR A 335 2.44 16.42 9.81
CA THR A 335 3.58 16.94 10.57
C THR A 335 3.23 18.33 11.07
N THR A 336 3.42 18.57 12.36
CA THR A 336 3.30 19.91 12.96
C THR A 336 4.57 20.22 13.70
N VAL A 337 5.20 21.34 13.37
CA VAL A 337 6.32 21.89 14.14
C VAL A 337 5.80 23.11 14.89
N ALA A 338 5.87 23.06 16.21
CA ALA A 338 5.49 24.16 17.08
C ALA A 338 6.75 24.92 17.50
N THR A 339 6.75 26.23 17.27
CA THR A 339 7.77 27.15 17.80
C THR A 339 7.12 27.99 18.89
N LEU A 340 7.71 28.00 20.08
CA LEU A 340 7.28 28.86 21.18
C LEU A 340 8.37 29.89 21.44
N SER A 341 8.04 31.16 21.26
CA SER A 341 8.91 32.29 21.55
C SER A 341 8.19 33.29 22.46
N GLN A 342 8.89 34.38 22.81
CA GLN A 342 8.28 35.51 23.51
C GLN A 342 7.12 36.18 22.74
N HIS A 343 7.05 35.98 21.42
CA HIS A 343 5.98 36.51 20.56
C HIS A 343 4.76 35.56 20.47
N GLY A 344 4.82 34.41 21.13
CA GLY A 344 3.72 33.43 21.18
C GLY A 344 4.08 32.08 20.59
N LEU A 345 3.05 31.24 20.45
CA LEU A 345 3.10 29.92 19.81
C LEU A 345 2.78 30.05 18.33
N GLU A 346 3.70 29.62 17.47
CA GLU A 346 3.48 29.48 16.04
C GLU A 346 3.46 27.99 15.66
N LEU A 347 2.49 27.60 14.84
CA LEU A 347 2.29 26.22 14.38
C LEU A 347 2.57 26.15 12.89
N ILE A 348 3.64 25.44 12.53
CA ILE A 348 4.05 25.19 11.16
C ILE A 348 3.46 23.84 10.72
N GLN A 349 2.54 23.88 9.75
CA GLN A 349 1.84 22.70 9.23
C GLN A 349 1.98 22.54 7.70
N ASP A 350 2.39 23.60 7.00
CA ASP A 350 2.63 23.60 5.55
C ASP A 350 4.10 23.40 5.20
N VAL A 351 4.33 22.91 3.99
CA VAL A 351 5.65 22.52 3.48
C VAL A 351 6.56 23.74 3.27
N ASP A 352 6.00 24.85 2.78
CA ASP A 352 6.76 26.05 2.44
C ASP A 352 7.24 26.78 3.71
N ALA A 353 6.40 26.87 4.75
CA ALA A 353 6.79 27.38 6.05
C ALA A 353 7.82 26.48 6.74
N LEU A 354 7.67 25.15 6.67
CA LEU A 354 8.68 24.23 7.23
C LEU A 354 10.04 24.38 6.51
N THR A 355 10.02 24.54 5.20
CA THR A 355 11.23 24.75 4.39
C THR A 355 11.92 26.06 4.76
N ARG A 356 11.16 27.16 4.89
CA ARG A 356 11.68 28.45 5.36
C ARG A 356 12.28 28.34 6.76
N PHE A 357 11.59 27.66 7.68
CA PHE A 357 12.06 27.42 9.04
C PHE A 357 13.38 26.64 9.07
N MET A 358 13.50 25.55 8.29
CA MET A 358 14.74 24.78 8.18
C MET A 358 15.88 25.56 7.53
N ARG A 359 15.58 26.46 6.59
CA ARG A 359 16.58 27.33 5.97
C ARG A 359 17.14 28.35 6.96
N GLN A 360 16.29 28.86 7.85
CA GLN A 360 16.67 29.86 8.84
C GLN A 360 17.37 29.26 10.06
N TYR A 361 16.83 28.18 10.65
CA TYR A 361 17.29 27.64 11.92
C TYR A 361 18.01 26.29 11.83
N GLY A 362 18.12 25.70 10.63
CA GLY A 362 18.66 24.35 10.43
C GLY A 362 20.07 24.14 10.99
N ASP A 363 20.94 25.15 10.91
CA ASP A 363 22.31 25.04 11.40
C ASP A 363 22.37 25.06 12.94
N LYS A 364 21.51 25.85 13.61
CA LYS A 364 21.36 25.86 15.08
C LYS A 364 20.79 24.53 15.59
N ILE A 365 19.80 23.97 14.87
CA ILE A 365 19.23 22.65 15.16
C ILE A 365 20.28 21.57 15.00
N ALA A 366 21.07 21.60 13.93
CA ALA A 366 22.13 20.64 13.68
C ALA A 366 23.18 20.64 14.81
N ALA A 367 23.62 21.82 15.26
CA ALA A 367 24.56 21.95 16.36
C ALA A 367 24.05 21.28 17.65
N HIS A 368 22.81 21.58 18.05
CA HIS A 368 22.19 20.94 19.23
C HIS A 368 21.99 19.43 19.05
N THR A 369 21.73 18.99 17.83
CA THR A 369 21.57 17.56 17.52
C THR A 369 22.88 16.80 17.66
N LEU A 370 24.01 17.39 17.26
CA LEU A 370 25.33 16.75 17.34
C LEU A 370 25.80 16.56 18.80
N GLU A 371 25.35 17.42 19.72
CA GLU A 371 25.58 17.22 21.16
C GLU A 371 24.82 16.00 21.69
N THR A 372 23.62 15.73 21.16
CA THR A 372 22.73 14.65 21.59
C THR A 372 23.04 13.32 20.89
N TYR A 373 23.35 13.36 19.59
CA TYR A 373 23.52 12.19 18.71
C TYR A 373 24.93 12.18 18.11
N GLN A 374 25.91 11.77 18.91
CA GLN A 374 27.29 11.62 18.43
C GLN A 374 27.38 10.49 17.40
N PRO A 375 28.00 10.71 16.23
CA PRO A 375 28.13 9.68 15.22
C PRO A 375 29.22 8.66 15.56
N LEU A 376 29.05 7.42 15.12
CA LEU A 376 30.07 6.36 15.22
C LEU A 376 31.36 6.72 14.47
N TYR A 377 31.22 7.50 13.39
CA TYR A 377 32.31 8.05 12.63
C TYR A 377 32.10 9.54 12.41
N ASP A 378 33.02 10.34 12.93
CA ASP A 378 33.04 11.81 12.94
C ASP A 378 33.88 12.40 11.81
N LEU A 379 34.07 11.65 10.70
CA LEU A 379 34.91 12.02 9.56
C LEU A 379 36.41 12.15 9.88
N LYS A 380 36.88 11.62 11.02
CA LYS A 380 38.30 11.59 11.39
C LYS A 380 38.88 10.18 11.19
N PRO A 381 39.48 9.89 10.02
CA PRO A 381 40.07 8.59 9.75
C PRO A 381 41.36 8.39 10.57
N THR A 382 41.63 7.15 10.98
CA THR A 382 42.92 6.80 11.57
C THR A 382 44.00 6.62 10.49
N GLU A 383 45.27 6.78 10.86
CA GLU A 383 46.40 6.55 9.92
C GLU A 383 46.39 5.14 9.33
N ALA A 384 46.05 4.13 10.14
CA ALA A 384 45.94 2.75 9.68
C ALA A 384 44.80 2.55 8.65
N GLU A 385 43.65 3.20 8.86
CA GLU A 385 42.53 3.17 7.90
C GLU A 385 42.93 3.85 6.58
N LEU A 386 43.61 5.00 6.63
CA LEU A 386 44.08 5.70 5.44
C LEU A 386 45.11 4.89 4.66
N ALA A 387 46.10 4.31 5.34
CA ALA A 387 47.14 3.50 4.71
C ALA A 387 46.57 2.30 3.93
N ILE A 388 45.48 1.69 4.43
CA ILE A 388 44.76 0.64 3.72
C ILE A 388 44.07 1.20 2.47
N LEU A 389 43.37 2.33 2.60
CA LEU A 389 42.55 2.89 1.52
C LEU A 389 43.37 3.53 0.39
N GLU A 390 44.54 4.08 0.70
CA GLU A 390 45.43 4.71 -0.28
C GLU A 390 46.02 3.72 -1.29
N ARG A 391 46.12 2.45 -0.93
CA ARG A 391 46.61 1.40 -1.84
C ARG A 391 45.55 0.93 -2.85
N LEU A 392 44.28 1.27 -2.64
CA LEU A 392 43.16 0.75 -3.40
C LEU A 392 42.87 1.60 -4.64
N GLY A 393 42.45 0.94 -5.73
CA GLY A 393 42.05 1.59 -6.97
C GLY A 393 43.18 2.17 -7.81
N LYS A 394 44.45 1.92 -7.45
CA LYS A 394 45.63 2.46 -8.14
C LYS A 394 45.82 1.92 -9.56
N ALA A 395 45.29 0.74 -9.86
CA ALA A 395 45.36 0.14 -11.20
C ALA A 395 44.30 0.71 -12.17
N ARG A 396 43.37 1.54 -11.69
CA ARG A 396 42.34 2.15 -12.53
C ARG A 396 42.84 3.40 -13.24
N ARG A 397 42.07 3.87 -14.22
CA ARG A 397 42.27 5.20 -14.81
C ARG A 397 41.87 6.28 -13.80
N ALA A 398 42.70 7.32 -13.66
CA ALA A 398 42.35 8.48 -12.84
C ALA A 398 41.08 9.15 -13.38
N LEU A 399 40.19 9.55 -12.47
CA LEU A 399 38.98 10.29 -12.84
C LEU A 399 39.34 11.72 -13.28
N PRO A 400 38.51 12.37 -14.10
CA PRO A 400 38.68 13.79 -14.42
C PRO A 400 38.83 14.63 -13.13
N GLY A 401 39.90 15.42 -13.04
CA GLY A 401 40.20 16.24 -11.85
C GLY A 401 41.03 15.55 -10.75
N GLN A 402 41.32 14.24 -10.86
CA GLN A 402 42.26 13.56 -9.96
C GLN A 402 43.69 13.59 -10.49
N ALA A 403 44.65 13.89 -9.61
CA ALA A 403 46.09 13.81 -9.93
C ALA A 403 46.57 12.36 -10.10
N GLU A 404 46.00 11.42 -9.34
CA GLU A 404 46.32 10.00 -9.37
C GLU A 404 45.06 9.14 -9.22
N ALA A 405 45.11 7.92 -9.74
CA ALA A 405 44.03 6.96 -9.57
C ALA A 405 43.88 6.54 -8.10
N GLY A 406 42.65 6.27 -7.69
CA GLY A 406 42.33 5.81 -6.34
C GLY A 406 40.92 6.21 -5.90
N LEU A 407 40.59 5.89 -4.65
CA LEU A 407 39.32 6.25 -4.05
C LEU A 407 39.23 7.75 -3.77
N LEU A 408 38.04 8.32 -3.99
CA LEU A 408 37.73 9.69 -3.62
C LEU A 408 37.68 9.85 -2.09
N PRO A 409 37.99 11.05 -1.54
CA PRO A 409 37.89 11.30 -0.11
C PRO A 409 36.55 10.87 0.50
N THR A 410 35.43 11.24 -0.14
CA THR A 410 34.08 10.86 0.31
C THR A 410 33.86 9.34 0.28
N GLN A 411 34.40 8.64 -0.73
CA GLN A 411 34.35 7.17 -0.79
C GLN A 411 35.16 6.53 0.34
N LYS A 412 36.32 7.10 0.70
CA LYS A 412 37.14 6.65 1.85
C LYS A 412 36.36 6.80 3.16
N HIS A 413 35.78 7.97 3.41
CA HIS A 413 34.96 8.22 4.61
C HIS A 413 33.77 7.27 4.71
N ALA A 414 33.05 7.04 3.61
CA ALA A 414 31.94 6.09 3.58
C ALA A 414 32.38 4.65 3.86
N ALA A 415 33.52 4.22 3.32
CA ALA A 415 34.07 2.89 3.57
C ALA A 415 34.45 2.70 5.05
N ILE A 416 35.06 3.71 5.67
CA ILE A 416 35.40 3.69 7.10
C ILE A 416 34.15 3.61 7.96
N ALA A 417 33.17 4.46 7.69
CA ALA A 417 31.90 4.47 8.41
C ALA A 417 31.20 3.11 8.32
N ALA A 418 31.16 2.50 7.13
CA ALA A 418 30.57 1.19 6.91
C ALA A 418 31.34 0.09 7.66
N ALA A 419 32.67 0.13 7.64
CA ALA A 419 33.49 -0.83 8.36
C ALA A 419 33.28 -0.74 9.88
N ARG A 420 33.21 0.48 10.44
CA ARG A 420 32.92 0.69 11.87
C ARG A 420 31.51 0.22 12.24
N ALA A 421 30.51 0.54 11.43
CA ALA A 421 29.14 0.05 11.63
C ALA A 421 29.04 -1.48 11.59
N ILE A 422 29.73 -2.13 10.63
CA ILE A 422 29.80 -3.60 10.57
C ILE A 422 30.47 -4.19 11.81
N ARG A 423 31.55 -3.59 12.32
CA ARG A 423 32.21 -4.06 13.56
C ARG A 423 31.26 -4.02 14.76
N GLN A 424 30.42 -2.99 14.85
CA GLN A 424 29.49 -2.82 15.97
C GLN A 424 28.19 -3.64 15.82
N HIS A 425 27.58 -3.62 14.63
CA HIS A 425 26.23 -4.13 14.39
C HIS A 425 26.20 -5.41 13.55
N ARG A 426 27.35 -5.90 13.06
CA ARG A 426 27.52 -6.99 12.08
C ARG A 426 26.90 -6.73 10.71
N ASN A 427 26.24 -5.59 10.52
CA ASN A 427 25.68 -5.17 9.26
C ASN A 427 25.94 -3.68 9.01
N ALA A 428 26.02 -3.30 7.73
CA ALA A 428 25.90 -1.92 7.30
C ALA A 428 25.18 -1.83 5.96
N ASN A 429 24.66 -0.65 5.70
CA ASN A 429 23.74 -0.35 4.62
C ASN A 429 24.27 0.88 3.87
N LEU A 430 24.74 0.71 2.65
CA LEU A 430 25.17 1.82 1.80
C LEU A 430 24.04 2.17 0.83
N GLN A 431 23.36 3.26 1.12
CA GLN A 431 22.40 3.86 0.23
C GLN A 431 23.06 5.05 -0.46
N GLY A 432 23.15 4.97 -1.78
CA GLY A 432 23.84 5.98 -2.55
C GLY A 432 23.31 6.09 -3.95
N GLU A 433 23.25 7.31 -4.46
CA GLU A 433 22.97 7.61 -5.85
C GLU A 433 23.81 6.75 -6.81
N MET A 434 23.27 6.55 -8.00
CA MET A 434 23.93 5.75 -9.01
C MET A 434 25.13 6.51 -9.55
N GLY A 435 26.27 5.83 -9.69
CA GLY A 435 27.50 6.47 -10.16
C GLY A 435 28.48 6.88 -9.06
N LEU A 436 28.11 6.76 -7.78
CA LEU A 436 28.99 7.08 -6.65
C LEU A 436 30.19 6.15 -6.43
N GLY A 437 30.27 5.04 -7.16
CA GLY A 437 31.27 4.01 -6.93
C GLY A 437 30.94 3.11 -5.73
N LYS A 438 29.67 2.72 -5.54
CA LYS A 438 29.23 1.77 -4.49
C LYS A 438 30.05 0.48 -4.49
N THR A 439 30.37 -0.05 -5.66
CA THR A 439 31.24 -1.21 -5.85
C THR A 439 32.62 -0.96 -5.21
N THR A 440 33.25 0.16 -5.54
CA THR A 440 34.55 0.57 -4.97
C THR A 440 34.49 0.73 -3.45
N ILE A 441 33.44 1.35 -2.93
CA ILE A 441 33.24 1.51 -1.47
C ILE A 441 33.11 0.14 -0.80
N ALA A 442 32.31 -0.77 -1.38
CA ALA A 442 32.13 -2.11 -0.84
C ALA A 442 33.44 -2.93 -0.81
N LEU A 443 34.22 -2.86 -1.90
CA LEU A 443 35.53 -3.50 -1.98
C LEU A 443 36.51 -2.94 -0.94
N ALA A 444 36.49 -1.63 -0.71
CA ALA A 444 37.26 -1.00 0.35
C ALA A 444 36.82 -1.44 1.75
N VAL A 445 35.52 -1.63 2.00
CA VAL A 445 35.01 -2.18 3.26
C VAL A 445 35.53 -3.60 3.51
N ILE A 446 35.55 -4.46 2.47
CA ILE A 446 36.09 -5.82 2.58
C ILE A 446 37.56 -5.77 3.03
N ASP A 447 38.37 -4.90 2.40
CA ASP A 447 39.81 -4.79 2.67
C ASP A 447 40.09 -4.14 4.05
N LEU A 448 39.31 -3.12 4.45
CA LEU A 448 39.38 -2.50 5.78
C LEU A 448 39.05 -3.47 6.92
N LEU A 449 38.12 -4.40 6.68
CA LEU A 449 37.75 -5.44 7.64
C LEU A 449 38.65 -6.68 7.55
N ASN A 450 39.51 -6.77 6.53
CA ASN A 450 40.25 -7.98 6.17
C ASN A 450 39.33 -9.23 6.12
N ALA A 451 38.14 -9.07 5.54
CA ALA A 451 37.07 -10.07 5.61
C ALA A 451 37.10 -11.00 4.39
N TYR A 452 38.10 -11.88 4.33
CA TYR A 452 38.25 -12.89 3.28
C TYR A 452 38.08 -14.33 3.81
N PRO A 453 37.53 -15.27 3.02
CA PRO A 453 36.96 -15.06 1.68
C PRO A 453 35.63 -14.30 1.76
N ALA A 454 35.40 -13.42 0.78
CA ALA A 454 34.18 -12.62 0.68
C ALA A 454 33.19 -13.22 -0.33
N LEU A 455 31.89 -13.01 -0.13
CA LEU A 455 30.84 -13.42 -1.04
C LEU A 455 30.05 -12.19 -1.53
N ILE A 456 29.87 -12.06 -2.84
CA ILE A 456 29.13 -10.97 -3.47
C ILE A 456 27.89 -11.55 -4.16
N LEU A 457 26.70 -11.06 -3.80
CA LEU A 457 25.43 -11.40 -4.42
C LEU A 457 24.94 -10.22 -5.27
N CYS A 458 24.86 -10.38 -6.59
CA CYS A 458 24.48 -9.29 -7.49
C CYS A 458 23.54 -9.74 -8.62
N PRO A 459 22.91 -8.79 -9.36
CA PRO A 459 22.24 -9.10 -10.62
C PRO A 459 23.11 -9.90 -11.60
N PRO A 460 22.51 -10.78 -12.45
CA PRO A 460 23.29 -11.70 -13.29
C PRO A 460 24.25 -11.02 -14.28
N HIS A 461 23.88 -9.84 -14.78
CA HIS A 461 24.69 -9.06 -15.72
C HIS A 461 25.85 -8.31 -15.05
N LEU A 462 25.82 -8.17 -13.72
CA LEU A 462 26.86 -7.48 -12.94
C LEU A 462 28.00 -8.41 -12.50
N VAL A 463 27.84 -9.73 -12.62
CA VAL A 463 28.84 -10.70 -12.16
C VAL A 463 30.22 -10.48 -12.79
N PRO A 464 30.36 -10.35 -14.13
CA PRO A 464 31.68 -10.13 -14.73
C PRO A 464 32.30 -8.80 -14.29
N LYS A 465 31.46 -7.75 -14.18
CA LYS A 465 31.88 -6.42 -13.72
C LYS A 465 32.40 -6.44 -12.29
N TRP A 466 31.71 -7.11 -11.36
CA TRP A 466 32.16 -7.27 -9.98
C TRP A 466 33.51 -7.98 -9.86
N ILE A 467 33.74 -9.03 -10.68
CA ILE A 467 35.03 -9.73 -10.72
C ILE A 467 36.15 -8.81 -11.21
N ARG A 468 35.95 -8.15 -12.36
CA ARG A 468 36.92 -7.20 -12.93
C ARG A 468 37.23 -6.07 -11.95
N GLU A 469 36.20 -5.45 -11.39
CA GLU A 469 36.36 -4.35 -10.45
C GLU A 469 37.07 -4.77 -9.16
N ALA A 470 36.82 -5.98 -8.65
CA ALA A 470 37.51 -6.50 -7.48
C ALA A 470 39.03 -6.63 -7.71
N GLU A 471 39.42 -7.16 -8.87
CA GLU A 471 40.82 -7.37 -9.26
C GLU A 471 41.54 -6.05 -9.58
N GLU A 472 40.82 -5.06 -10.12
CA GLU A 472 41.36 -3.71 -10.38
C GLU A 472 41.50 -2.85 -9.11
N VAL A 473 40.57 -2.97 -8.16
CA VAL A 473 40.55 -2.12 -6.95
C VAL A 473 41.45 -2.66 -5.87
N ILE A 474 41.41 -3.96 -5.62
CA ILE A 474 42.12 -4.58 -4.49
C ILE A 474 43.36 -5.29 -5.01
N PRO A 475 44.58 -4.80 -4.69
CA PRO A 475 45.81 -5.46 -5.11
C PRO A 475 45.86 -6.91 -4.62
N GLY A 476 46.09 -7.84 -5.57
CA GLY A 476 46.19 -9.27 -5.31
C GLY A 476 44.87 -9.99 -5.05
N ALA A 477 43.72 -9.34 -5.21
CA ALA A 477 42.43 -10.02 -5.16
C ALA A 477 42.24 -10.95 -6.36
N LYS A 478 41.49 -12.03 -6.16
CA LYS A 478 41.05 -12.93 -7.23
C LYS A 478 39.56 -13.17 -7.12
N GLY A 479 38.83 -12.81 -8.18
CA GLY A 479 37.39 -13.02 -8.27
C GLY A 479 37.06 -14.37 -8.90
N ARG A 480 36.02 -15.06 -8.40
CA ARG A 480 35.50 -16.29 -9.02
C ARG A 480 33.97 -16.31 -9.02
N GLU A 481 33.39 -16.63 -10.17
CA GLU A 481 31.95 -16.83 -10.29
C GLU A 481 31.52 -18.19 -9.71
N LEU A 482 30.48 -18.20 -8.89
CA LEU A 482 29.77 -19.42 -8.46
C LEU A 482 28.49 -19.58 -9.30
N ARG A 483 28.45 -20.58 -10.18
CA ARG A 483 27.36 -20.79 -11.15
C ARG A 483 26.40 -21.87 -10.73
N ARG A 484 26.89 -23.04 -10.34
CA ARG A 484 26.06 -24.22 -10.13
C ARG A 484 26.61 -25.20 -9.08
N ILE A 485 25.66 -25.91 -8.47
CA ILE A 485 25.92 -27.09 -7.65
C ILE A 485 24.95 -28.19 -8.11
N GLY A 486 25.46 -29.28 -8.67
CA GLY A 486 24.69 -30.43 -9.13
C GLY A 486 25.34 -31.18 -10.30
N LYS A 487 24.71 -32.27 -10.76
CA LYS A 487 25.16 -33.02 -11.93
C LYS A 487 24.85 -32.24 -13.23
N GLY A 488 25.88 -31.95 -14.02
CA GLY A 488 25.79 -31.46 -15.39
C GLY A 488 26.13 -32.57 -16.40
N GLU A 489 26.17 -32.22 -17.70
CA GLU A 489 26.59 -33.12 -18.79
C GLU A 489 28.02 -33.63 -18.59
N ASP A 490 28.90 -32.82 -17.97
CA ASP A 490 30.31 -33.13 -17.71
C ASP A 490 30.58 -33.78 -16.34
N GLY A 491 29.55 -34.17 -15.57
CA GLY A 491 29.70 -34.77 -14.24
C GLY A 491 29.18 -33.91 -13.07
N GLU A 492 29.55 -34.26 -11.83
CA GLU A 492 29.14 -33.52 -10.63
C GLU A 492 29.95 -32.23 -10.47
N ILE A 493 29.28 -31.08 -10.56
CA ILE A 493 29.90 -29.77 -10.37
C ILE A 493 29.45 -29.20 -9.02
N ASN A 494 30.41 -28.71 -8.23
CA ASN A 494 30.13 -27.99 -6.99
C ASN A 494 31.06 -26.79 -6.86
N ASP A 495 30.66 -25.67 -7.44
CA ASP A 495 31.50 -24.47 -7.50
C ASP A 495 31.85 -23.92 -6.11
N VAL A 496 30.95 -24.06 -5.12
CA VAL A 496 31.21 -23.62 -3.74
C VAL A 496 32.31 -24.47 -3.11
N ARG A 497 32.22 -25.80 -3.24
CA ARG A 497 33.25 -26.71 -2.73
C ARG A 497 34.59 -26.43 -3.40
N GLN A 498 34.60 -26.34 -4.73
CA GLN A 498 35.82 -26.08 -5.50
C GLN A 498 36.45 -24.72 -5.16
N PHE A 499 35.63 -23.69 -4.91
CA PHE A 499 36.13 -22.39 -4.45
C PHE A 499 36.88 -22.51 -3.12
N PHE A 500 36.31 -23.22 -2.14
CA PHE A 500 36.97 -23.40 -0.84
C PHE A 500 38.19 -24.31 -0.93
N GLU A 501 38.15 -25.38 -1.72
CA GLU A 501 39.33 -26.23 -1.96
C GLU A 501 40.49 -25.42 -2.57
N ASP A 502 40.20 -24.52 -3.52
CA ASP A 502 41.21 -23.67 -4.13
C ASP A 502 41.70 -22.55 -3.21
N PHE A 503 40.82 -22.04 -2.34
CA PHE A 503 41.20 -21.07 -1.32
C PHE A 503 42.10 -21.69 -0.25
N ASP A 504 41.69 -22.86 0.27
CA ASP A 504 42.43 -23.61 1.29
C ASP A 504 43.77 -24.12 0.75
N ALA A 505 43.85 -24.45 -0.54
CA ALA A 505 45.10 -24.78 -1.24
C ALA A 505 45.95 -23.56 -1.63
N GLY A 506 45.52 -22.33 -1.34
CA GLY A 506 46.24 -21.09 -1.65
C GLY A 506 46.23 -20.67 -3.12
N ARG A 507 45.54 -21.39 -4.02
CA ARG A 507 45.47 -21.09 -5.46
C ARG A 507 44.81 -19.74 -5.76
N LEU A 508 43.85 -19.34 -4.91
CA LEU A 508 43.16 -18.06 -4.99
C LEU A 508 43.89 -16.90 -4.30
N GLY A 509 44.95 -17.18 -3.52
CA GLY A 509 45.60 -16.19 -2.67
C GLY A 509 44.75 -15.78 -1.45
N PRO A 510 45.28 -14.89 -0.58
CA PRO A 510 44.62 -14.51 0.67
C PRO A 510 43.37 -13.64 0.47
N LYS A 511 43.21 -13.01 -0.69
CA LYS A 511 42.13 -12.07 -1.01
C LYS A 511 41.13 -12.64 -2.00
N ALA A 512 40.59 -13.82 -1.70
CA ALA A 512 39.64 -14.51 -2.56
C ALA A 512 38.21 -13.95 -2.43
N ILE A 513 37.57 -13.68 -3.57
CA ILE A 513 36.22 -13.13 -3.65
C ILE A 513 35.34 -14.03 -4.52
N ALA A 514 34.30 -14.61 -3.94
CA ALA A 514 33.27 -15.33 -4.67
C ALA A 514 32.16 -14.36 -5.13
N VAL A 515 31.71 -14.48 -6.37
CA VAL A 515 30.62 -13.67 -6.93
C VAL A 515 29.51 -14.61 -7.42
N VAL A 516 28.28 -14.40 -6.97
CA VAL A 516 27.12 -15.22 -7.32
C VAL A 516 25.99 -14.35 -7.87
N ALA A 517 25.43 -14.77 -9.00
CA ALA A 517 24.23 -14.14 -9.53
C ALA A 517 23.03 -14.44 -8.64
N SER A 518 22.14 -13.45 -8.43
CA SER A 518 20.91 -13.61 -7.65
C SER A 518 20.00 -14.73 -8.15
N THR A 519 20.00 -14.99 -9.46
CA THR A 519 19.27 -16.11 -10.07
C THR A 519 19.93 -17.45 -9.78
N SER A 520 21.26 -17.54 -9.81
CA SER A 520 21.99 -18.77 -9.48
C SER A 520 21.93 -19.10 -7.99
N ALA A 521 21.98 -18.09 -7.12
CA ALA A 521 21.90 -18.25 -5.66
C ALA A 521 20.66 -19.05 -5.23
N LYS A 522 19.51 -18.76 -5.85
CA LYS A 522 18.22 -19.38 -5.53
C LYS A 522 17.94 -20.73 -6.23
N MET A 523 18.69 -21.09 -7.27
CA MET A 523 18.34 -22.25 -8.10
C MET A 523 18.70 -23.58 -7.41
N GLY A 524 17.72 -24.19 -6.76
CA GLY A 524 17.76 -25.58 -6.28
C GLY A 524 17.25 -26.59 -7.32
N ALA A 525 16.90 -27.80 -6.88
CA ALA A 525 16.28 -28.80 -7.73
C ALA A 525 14.95 -28.24 -8.28
N GLY A 526 14.84 -28.20 -9.60
CA GLY A 526 13.56 -27.89 -10.24
C GLY A 526 12.53 -28.95 -9.87
N TRP A 527 11.24 -28.64 -10.03
CA TRP A 527 10.20 -29.65 -9.97
C TRP A 527 9.50 -29.77 -11.32
N LEU A 528 9.04 -30.97 -11.63
CA LEU A 528 8.18 -31.25 -12.76
C LEU A 528 6.76 -31.40 -12.25
N ALA A 529 5.80 -31.03 -13.10
CA ALA A 529 4.39 -31.26 -12.82
C ALA A 529 4.09 -32.76 -12.88
N VAL A 530 3.46 -33.28 -11.82
CA VAL A 530 3.04 -34.68 -11.70
C VAL A 530 1.53 -34.73 -11.82
N VAL A 531 1.06 -34.70 -13.06
CA VAL A 531 -0.36 -34.73 -13.42
C VAL A 531 -0.58 -35.64 -14.61
N LYS A 532 -1.75 -36.30 -14.67
CA LYS A 532 -2.15 -37.13 -15.81
C LYS A 532 -3.05 -36.34 -16.74
N ALA A 533 -2.59 -36.11 -17.97
CA ALA A 533 -3.39 -35.52 -19.02
C ALA A 533 -4.52 -36.47 -19.45
N LYS A 534 -5.75 -35.97 -19.49
CA LYS A 534 -6.93 -36.70 -19.95
C LYS A 534 -7.61 -35.89 -21.05
N PRO A 535 -7.61 -36.37 -22.31
CA PRO A 535 -8.36 -35.73 -23.37
C PRO A 535 -9.86 -35.92 -23.16
N ILE A 536 -10.63 -34.85 -23.29
CA ILE A 536 -12.09 -34.81 -23.23
C ILE A 536 -12.64 -34.09 -24.47
N LYS A 537 -13.85 -34.44 -24.88
CA LYS A 537 -14.58 -33.68 -25.92
C LYS A 537 -15.60 -32.77 -25.25
N VAL A 538 -15.41 -31.47 -25.38
CA VAL A 538 -16.37 -30.46 -24.92
C VAL A 538 -16.94 -29.78 -26.15
N LYS A 539 -18.25 -29.95 -26.40
CA LYS A 539 -18.95 -29.39 -27.56
C LYS A 539 -18.27 -29.70 -28.91
N GLY A 540 -17.77 -30.94 -29.06
CA GLY A 540 -17.13 -31.42 -30.30
C GLY A 540 -15.65 -31.04 -30.47
N LYS A 541 -15.09 -30.16 -29.65
CA LYS A 541 -13.65 -29.83 -29.64
C LYS A 541 -12.91 -30.69 -28.61
N ALA A 542 -11.76 -31.23 -29.00
CA ALA A 542 -10.86 -31.93 -28.09
C ALA A 542 -10.16 -30.93 -27.18
N GLN A 543 -10.29 -31.11 -25.87
CA GLN A 543 -9.57 -30.37 -24.84
C GLN A 543 -8.84 -31.35 -23.93
N VAL A 544 -7.72 -30.94 -23.37
CA VAL A 544 -6.97 -31.73 -22.39
C VAL A 544 -7.23 -31.14 -21.02
N ILE A 545 -7.65 -31.98 -20.07
CA ILE A 545 -7.75 -31.63 -18.65
C ILE A 545 -6.70 -32.42 -17.86
N TYR A 546 -6.27 -31.88 -16.73
CA TYR A 546 -5.27 -32.52 -15.87
C TYR A 546 -5.91 -33.16 -14.64
N THR A 547 -5.48 -34.38 -14.32
CA THR A 547 -5.98 -35.18 -13.19
C THR A 547 -4.86 -35.55 -12.24
N CYS A 548 -5.19 -35.71 -10.96
CA CYS A 548 -4.28 -36.23 -9.95
C CYS A 548 -3.88 -37.68 -10.33
N PRO A 549 -2.59 -38.02 -10.42
CA PRO A 549 -2.17 -39.37 -10.78
C PRO A 549 -2.45 -40.40 -9.69
N GLN A 550 -2.62 -39.96 -8.43
CA GLN A 550 -2.90 -40.86 -7.30
C GLN A 550 -4.39 -41.19 -7.14
N CYS A 551 -5.28 -40.19 -7.21
CA CYS A 551 -6.73 -40.38 -6.98
C CYS A 551 -7.61 -40.19 -8.22
N GLY A 552 -7.04 -39.74 -9.35
CA GLY A 552 -7.77 -39.48 -10.58
C GLY A 552 -8.63 -38.21 -10.60
N GLN A 553 -8.67 -37.43 -9.51
CA GLN A 553 -9.49 -36.22 -9.42
C GLN A 553 -9.06 -35.16 -10.45
N VAL A 554 -10.03 -34.60 -11.17
CA VAL A 554 -9.83 -33.43 -12.05
C VAL A 554 -9.39 -32.23 -11.23
N GLN A 555 -8.30 -31.59 -11.67
CA GLN A 555 -7.80 -30.39 -11.00
C GLN A 555 -8.55 -29.16 -11.51
N LEU A 556 -9.06 -28.37 -10.57
CA LEU A 556 -9.87 -27.18 -10.82
C LEU A 556 -9.10 -25.93 -10.35
N ASP A 557 -9.33 -24.81 -11.02
CA ASP A 557 -8.87 -23.49 -10.58
C ASP A 557 -9.70 -22.98 -9.37
N PRO A 558 -9.34 -21.83 -8.75
CA PRO A 558 -10.09 -21.26 -7.63
C PRO A 558 -11.57 -20.94 -7.94
N GLN A 559 -11.93 -20.81 -9.22
CA GLN A 559 -13.28 -20.55 -9.71
C GLN A 559 -14.06 -21.84 -9.98
N GLY A 560 -13.46 -23.01 -9.79
CA GLY A 560 -14.07 -24.32 -10.00
C GLY A 560 -14.02 -24.81 -11.44
N ILE A 561 -13.22 -24.17 -12.31
CA ILE A 561 -13.09 -24.51 -13.73
C ILE A 561 -11.93 -25.52 -13.91
N PRO A 562 -12.10 -26.59 -14.71
CA PRO A 562 -11.02 -27.53 -15.00
C PRO A 562 -9.79 -26.86 -15.59
N ILE A 563 -8.62 -27.14 -15.01
CA ILE A 563 -7.34 -26.63 -15.51
C ILE A 563 -6.98 -27.36 -16.80
N THR A 564 -6.79 -26.60 -17.88
CA THR A 564 -6.47 -27.08 -19.23
C THR A 564 -5.04 -26.78 -19.68
N GLU A 565 -4.29 -25.98 -18.92
CA GLU A 565 -2.91 -25.59 -19.23
C GLU A 565 -1.92 -26.25 -18.25
N ILE A 566 -0.93 -27.00 -18.76
CA ILE A 566 0.08 -27.67 -17.91
C ILE A 566 0.96 -26.68 -17.14
N GLU A 567 1.11 -25.48 -17.69
CA GLU A 567 1.96 -24.41 -17.18
C GLU A 567 1.55 -23.98 -15.76
N VAL A 568 0.28 -24.14 -15.39
CA VAL A 568 -0.22 -23.87 -14.04
C VAL A 568 0.52 -24.73 -13.01
N PHE A 569 0.74 -26.02 -13.29
CA PHE A 569 1.45 -26.96 -12.41
C PHE A 569 2.98 -26.80 -12.50
N GLN A 570 3.49 -26.25 -13.60
CA GLN A 570 4.91 -25.93 -13.74
C GLN A 570 5.29 -24.66 -12.97
N LYS A 571 4.39 -23.67 -12.91
CA LYS A 571 4.58 -22.40 -12.20
C LYS A 571 4.27 -22.49 -10.70
N HIS A 572 3.35 -23.37 -10.30
CA HIS A 572 2.89 -23.49 -8.91
C HIS A 572 3.00 -24.91 -8.38
N ARG A 573 3.61 -25.05 -7.19
CA ARG A 573 3.59 -26.32 -6.44
C ARG A 573 2.22 -26.52 -5.83
N SER A 574 1.50 -27.52 -6.31
CA SER A 574 0.12 -27.80 -5.91
C SER A 574 0.00 -29.19 -5.30
N PHE A 575 -0.94 -29.32 -4.36
CA PHE A 575 -1.32 -30.59 -3.77
C PHE A 575 -2.77 -30.92 -4.15
N CYS A 576 -3.08 -32.20 -4.27
CA CYS A 576 -4.45 -32.64 -4.55
C CYS A 576 -5.37 -32.42 -3.32
N ASN A 577 -6.45 -31.68 -3.51
CA ASN A 577 -7.44 -31.39 -2.45
C ASN A 577 -8.67 -32.33 -2.47
N ALA A 578 -8.63 -33.41 -3.27
CA ALA A 578 -9.73 -34.36 -3.38
C ALA A 578 -9.97 -35.07 -2.04
N GLN A 579 -11.24 -35.25 -1.65
CA GLN A 579 -11.58 -36.17 -0.56
C GLN A 579 -11.59 -37.60 -1.11
N VAL A 580 -10.75 -38.46 -0.54
CA VAL A 580 -10.63 -39.87 -0.90
C VAL A 580 -10.99 -40.75 0.29
N PRO A 581 -11.62 -41.92 0.06
CA PRO A 581 -11.87 -42.87 1.14
C PRO A 581 -10.56 -43.38 1.74
N GLY A 582 -10.48 -43.45 3.07
CA GLY A 582 -9.32 -43.97 3.79
C GLY A 582 -9.40 -43.73 5.29
N TRP A 583 -8.37 -44.18 6.01
CA TRP A 583 -8.24 -43.91 7.45
C TRP A 583 -8.18 -42.39 7.69
N GLU A 584 -9.09 -41.88 8.51
CA GLU A 584 -9.05 -40.49 8.96
C GLU A 584 -7.73 -40.24 9.69
N LEU A 585 -7.18 -39.04 9.53
CA LEU A 585 -5.93 -38.63 10.19
C LEU A 585 -6.22 -37.58 11.28
N ASP A 586 -5.51 -37.67 12.39
CA ASP A 586 -5.51 -36.66 13.45
C ASP A 586 -4.65 -35.44 13.07
N ARG A 587 -4.54 -34.46 13.98
CA ARG A 587 -3.79 -33.20 13.75
C ARG A 587 -2.28 -33.42 13.52
N ASP A 588 -1.75 -34.55 13.96
CA ASP A 588 -0.34 -34.92 13.83
C ASP A 588 -0.10 -35.88 12.65
N GLY A 589 -1.13 -36.14 11.84
CA GLY A 589 -1.05 -37.00 10.66
C GLY A 589 -1.05 -38.50 10.95
N ARG A 590 -1.43 -38.91 12.18
CA ARG A 590 -1.59 -40.34 12.55
C ARG A 590 -3.02 -40.79 12.34
N ARG A 591 -3.27 -42.11 12.26
CA ARG A 591 -4.64 -42.64 12.12
C ARG A 591 -5.47 -42.21 13.32
N LYS A 592 -6.56 -41.49 13.05
CA LYS A 592 -7.53 -41.09 14.07
C LYS A 592 -8.17 -42.34 14.65
N LEU A 593 -8.08 -42.48 15.96
CA LEU A 593 -8.69 -43.57 16.71
C LEU A 593 -10.05 -43.12 17.25
N ASP A 594 -11.02 -44.04 17.28
CA ASP A 594 -12.28 -43.86 17.99
C ASP A 594 -12.09 -43.99 19.51
N LYS A 595 -13.20 -43.90 20.26
CA LYS A 595 -13.19 -43.99 21.73
C LYS A 595 -12.72 -45.36 22.24
N ASP A 596 -12.76 -46.38 21.39
CA ASP A 596 -12.39 -47.76 21.70
C ASP A 596 -10.96 -48.08 21.21
N GLY A 597 -10.25 -47.09 20.67
CA GLY A 597 -8.87 -47.23 20.18
C GLY A 597 -8.74 -47.82 18.78
N ASN A 598 -9.84 -47.98 18.04
CA ASN A 598 -9.81 -48.50 16.67
C ASN A 598 -9.64 -47.36 15.66
N PRO A 599 -8.84 -47.55 14.59
CA PRO A 599 -8.71 -46.54 13.55
C PRO A 599 -10.03 -46.30 12.83
N VAL A 600 -10.36 -45.04 12.57
CA VAL A 600 -11.61 -44.61 11.93
C VAL A 600 -11.46 -44.59 10.42
N TRP A 601 -12.27 -45.36 9.71
CA TRP A 601 -12.34 -45.34 8.24
C TRP A 601 -13.39 -44.32 7.77
N GLY A 602 -12.98 -43.36 6.94
CA GLY A 602 -13.84 -42.27 6.50
C GLY A 602 -13.30 -41.60 5.23
N ALA A 603 -13.43 -40.28 5.17
CA ALA A 603 -12.89 -39.46 4.09
C ALA A 603 -11.65 -38.71 4.59
N ARG A 604 -10.57 -38.76 3.80
CA ARG A 604 -9.35 -37.98 4.04
C ARG A 604 -8.97 -37.19 2.79
N PRO A 605 -8.29 -36.04 2.91
CA PRO A 605 -7.73 -35.37 1.74
C PRO A 605 -6.66 -36.26 1.08
N CYS A 606 -6.66 -36.29 -0.25
CA CYS A 606 -5.70 -37.04 -1.04
C CYS A 606 -4.27 -36.55 -0.77
N SER A 607 -4.09 -35.22 -0.76
CA SER A 607 -2.83 -34.52 -0.49
C SER A 607 -1.64 -34.99 -1.34
N ALA A 608 -1.90 -35.71 -2.44
CA ALA A 608 -0.87 -36.14 -3.37
C ALA A 608 -0.14 -34.91 -3.91
N PRO A 609 1.20 -34.85 -3.84
CA PRO A 609 1.95 -33.78 -4.47
C PRO A 609 1.74 -33.89 -5.99
N LEU A 610 1.28 -32.82 -6.61
CA LEU A 610 1.14 -32.73 -8.06
C LEU A 610 2.45 -32.23 -8.71
N PHE A 611 3.56 -32.49 -8.02
CA PHE A 611 4.91 -32.16 -8.43
C PHE A 611 5.89 -33.20 -7.91
N GLU A 612 6.99 -33.39 -8.62
CA GLU A 612 8.16 -34.14 -8.16
C GLU A 612 9.42 -33.33 -8.42
N TYR A 613 10.42 -33.46 -7.57
CA TYR A 613 11.72 -32.85 -7.83
C TYR A 613 12.43 -33.59 -8.96
N THR A 614 13.10 -32.85 -9.85
CA THR A 614 13.88 -33.43 -10.93
C THR A 614 14.93 -34.39 -10.35
N GLY A 615 15.10 -35.57 -10.95
CA GLY A 615 16.13 -36.56 -10.53
C GLY A 615 17.58 -36.05 -10.64
N VAL A 616 17.78 -34.88 -11.25
CA VAL A 616 19.05 -34.14 -11.24
C VAL A 616 19.15 -33.36 -9.94
N ARG A 617 19.90 -33.90 -8.97
CA ARG A 617 20.16 -33.27 -7.67
C ARG A 617 20.92 -31.95 -7.85
N ARG A 618 20.19 -30.84 -7.98
CA ARG A 618 20.72 -29.47 -7.98
C ARG A 618 20.51 -28.86 -6.60
N TRP A 619 21.54 -28.27 -6.03
CA TRP A 619 21.46 -27.57 -4.74
C TRP A 619 21.43 -26.07 -4.99
N SER A 620 20.59 -25.34 -4.24
CA SER A 620 20.71 -23.88 -4.19
C SER A 620 22.08 -23.54 -3.61
N ILE A 621 22.78 -22.57 -4.23
CA ILE A 621 24.07 -22.10 -3.70
C ILE A 621 23.86 -21.50 -2.31
N ALA A 622 22.78 -20.74 -2.10
CA ALA A 622 22.48 -20.14 -0.80
C ALA A 622 22.20 -21.19 0.28
N GLU A 623 21.38 -22.20 -0.04
CA GLU A 623 21.11 -23.33 0.85
C GLU A 623 22.36 -24.15 1.15
N TYR A 624 23.17 -24.48 0.12
CA TYR A 624 24.41 -25.20 0.30
C TYR A 624 25.41 -24.42 1.16
N VAL A 625 25.54 -23.11 0.95
CA VAL A 625 26.40 -22.26 1.78
C VAL A 625 25.91 -22.26 3.22
N LYS A 626 24.60 -22.12 3.45
CA LYS A 626 24.01 -22.17 4.80
C LYS A 626 24.21 -23.52 5.49
N ASP A 627 24.07 -24.63 4.76
CA ASP A 627 24.09 -25.96 5.37
C ASP A 627 25.49 -26.57 5.47
N LYS A 628 26.38 -26.25 4.52
CA LYS A 628 27.68 -26.91 4.34
C LYS A 628 28.88 -25.98 4.44
N ALA A 629 28.69 -24.67 4.34
CA ALA A 629 29.77 -23.68 4.43
C ALA A 629 29.41 -22.49 5.34
N SER A 630 28.56 -22.72 6.34
CA SER A 630 28.13 -21.68 7.28
C SER A 630 29.33 -21.12 8.04
N GLY A 631 29.42 -19.78 8.11
CA GLY A 631 30.51 -19.06 8.74
C GLY A 631 31.83 -19.07 7.97
N ARG A 632 31.94 -19.78 6.83
CA ARG A 632 33.18 -19.82 6.04
C ARG A 632 33.44 -18.52 5.27
N PHE A 633 32.39 -17.90 4.72
CA PHE A 633 32.49 -16.56 4.16
C PHE A 633 32.44 -15.51 5.28
N GLN A 634 33.42 -14.61 5.31
CA GLN A 634 33.54 -13.61 6.38
C GLN A 634 32.59 -12.42 6.17
N ILE A 635 32.27 -12.08 4.92
CA ILE A 635 31.34 -11.00 4.59
C ILE A 635 30.51 -11.35 3.36
N LEU A 636 29.21 -11.04 3.44
CA LEU A 636 28.29 -10.99 2.31
C LEU A 636 28.13 -9.53 1.87
N VAL A 637 28.38 -9.25 0.60
CA VAL A 637 27.98 -8.00 -0.04
C VAL A 637 26.75 -8.27 -0.90
N GLY A 638 25.60 -7.72 -0.51
CA GLY A 638 24.38 -7.74 -1.31
C GLY A 638 24.30 -6.49 -2.17
N ASP A 639 24.35 -6.63 -3.49
CA ASP A 639 24.12 -5.55 -4.44
C ASP A 639 22.66 -5.48 -4.89
N GLU A 640 22.18 -4.27 -5.16
CA GLU A 640 20.78 -3.93 -5.45
C GLU A 640 19.77 -4.60 -4.51
N VAL A 641 19.96 -4.43 -3.19
CA VAL A 641 19.19 -5.18 -2.19
C VAL A 641 17.68 -4.93 -2.17
N HIS A 642 17.21 -3.85 -2.81
CA HIS A 642 15.79 -3.60 -3.02
C HIS A 642 15.11 -4.73 -3.82
N GLU A 643 15.86 -5.52 -4.61
CA GLU A 643 15.33 -6.69 -5.32
C GLU A 643 15.04 -7.90 -4.39
N TYR A 644 15.55 -7.89 -3.15
CA TYR A 644 15.35 -8.96 -2.15
C TYR A 644 14.26 -8.63 -1.13
N LYS A 645 13.50 -7.54 -1.34
CA LYS A 645 12.55 -7.00 -0.37
C LYS A 645 11.28 -7.83 -0.16
N ALA A 646 10.89 -8.65 -1.14
CA ALA A 646 9.63 -9.40 -1.09
C ALA A 646 9.61 -10.50 0.01
N LYS A 647 8.44 -10.74 0.62
CA LYS A 647 8.21 -11.73 1.69
C LYS A 647 8.69 -13.14 1.32
N ALA A 648 8.13 -13.69 0.24
CA ALA A 648 8.27 -15.11 -0.12
C ALA A 648 8.91 -15.32 -1.49
N SER A 649 9.68 -14.35 -2.00
CA SER A 649 10.43 -14.57 -3.24
C SER A 649 11.62 -15.48 -2.97
N ASP A 650 11.89 -16.42 -3.88
CA ASP A 650 13.08 -17.28 -3.79
C ASP A 650 14.37 -16.47 -3.67
N ARG A 651 14.41 -15.28 -4.30
CA ARG A 651 15.53 -14.33 -4.21
C ARG A 651 15.70 -13.81 -2.78
N GLY A 652 14.60 -13.44 -2.12
CA GLY A 652 14.60 -12.96 -0.73
C GLY A 652 14.92 -14.08 0.27
N VAL A 653 14.49 -15.31 0.00
CA VAL A 653 14.85 -16.50 0.80
C VAL A 653 16.35 -16.80 0.67
N ALA A 654 16.87 -16.87 -0.55
CA ALA A 654 18.29 -17.10 -0.80
C ALA A 654 19.17 -16.01 -0.17
N PHE A 655 18.77 -14.74 -0.28
CA PHE A 655 19.46 -13.63 0.39
C PHE A 655 19.47 -13.82 1.92
N HIS A 656 18.33 -14.16 2.53
CA HIS A 656 18.26 -14.40 3.96
C HIS A 656 19.16 -15.55 4.41
N GLN A 657 19.18 -16.66 3.67
CA GLN A 657 20.07 -17.80 3.95
C GLN A 657 21.55 -17.40 3.92
N LEU A 658 21.95 -16.58 2.95
CA LEU A 658 23.32 -16.08 2.85
C LEU A 658 23.68 -15.09 3.98
N VAL A 659 22.73 -14.24 4.38
CA VAL A 659 22.89 -13.33 5.53
C VAL A 659 23.12 -14.12 6.82
N GLU A 660 22.37 -15.20 7.03
CA GLU A 660 22.55 -16.08 8.20
C GLU A 660 23.85 -16.90 8.14
N ALA A 661 24.31 -17.26 6.95
CA ALA A 661 25.50 -18.07 6.76
C ALA A 661 26.81 -17.26 6.79
N SER A 662 26.75 -15.93 6.70
CA SER A 662 27.93 -15.05 6.63
C SER A 662 28.12 -14.29 7.95
N ARG A 663 29.38 -14.02 8.33
CA ARG A 663 29.66 -13.33 9.61
C ARG A 663 29.25 -11.85 9.60
N TYR A 664 29.52 -11.16 8.50
CA TYR A 664 29.18 -9.76 8.27
C TYR A 664 28.30 -9.59 7.04
N THR A 665 27.48 -8.56 7.00
CA THR A 665 26.66 -8.20 5.83
C THR A 665 26.82 -6.73 5.47
N LEU A 666 27.17 -6.44 4.23
CA LEU A 666 27.09 -5.10 3.66
C LEU A 666 26.01 -5.10 2.56
N THR A 667 25.07 -4.18 2.62
CA THR A 667 24.05 -4.04 1.58
C THR A 667 24.25 -2.76 0.78
N LEU A 668 24.04 -2.82 -0.53
CA LEU A 668 24.18 -1.70 -1.45
C LEU A 668 22.87 -1.47 -2.18
N THR A 669 22.42 -0.22 -2.23
CA THR A 669 21.24 0.12 -3.02
C THR A 669 21.20 1.58 -3.45
N GLY A 670 20.51 1.84 -4.57
CA GLY A 670 20.12 3.20 -4.95
C GLY A 670 19.03 3.78 -4.04
N THR A 671 18.04 2.97 -3.63
CA THR A 671 16.89 3.39 -2.82
C THR A 671 16.37 2.24 -1.95
N TYR A 672 15.90 2.57 -0.75
CA TYR A 672 15.29 1.61 0.19
C TYR A 672 13.77 1.51 0.06
N PHE A 673 13.10 2.55 -0.43
CA PHE A 673 11.65 2.68 -0.32
C PHE A 673 10.96 2.46 -1.67
N GLY A 674 10.03 1.52 -1.68
CA GLY A 674 9.14 1.21 -2.80
C GLY A 674 7.77 1.91 -2.72
N GLY A 675 7.69 3.08 -2.08
CA GLY A 675 6.45 3.83 -1.85
C GLY A 675 5.63 3.39 -0.63
N LYS A 676 5.52 2.09 -0.34
CA LYS A 676 4.85 1.56 0.87
C LYS A 676 5.86 1.30 2.00
N SER A 677 5.44 1.37 3.26
CA SER A 677 6.32 1.05 4.39
C SER A 677 6.67 -0.43 4.45
N THR A 678 5.77 -1.33 4.05
CA THR A 678 6.06 -2.78 3.98
C THR A 678 7.10 -3.14 2.94
N SER A 679 7.38 -2.24 1.99
CA SER A 679 8.41 -2.46 0.97
C SER A 679 9.80 -2.65 1.57
N ILE A 680 10.09 -2.10 2.75
CA ILE A 680 11.38 -2.29 3.43
C ILE A 680 11.29 -3.28 4.60
N PHE A 681 10.09 -3.66 5.02
CA PHE A 681 9.84 -4.44 6.24
C PHE A 681 10.62 -5.75 6.25
N TRP A 682 10.44 -6.61 5.24
CA TRP A 682 11.13 -7.90 5.24
C TRP A 682 12.63 -7.77 4.98
N LEU A 683 13.08 -6.71 4.31
CA LEU A 683 14.51 -6.43 4.17
C LEU A 683 15.12 -6.10 5.54
N LEU A 684 14.50 -5.21 6.31
CA LEU A 684 14.92 -4.90 7.67
C LEU A 684 14.76 -6.08 8.62
N HIS A 685 13.70 -6.88 8.49
CA HIS A 685 13.55 -8.10 9.28
C HIS A 685 14.69 -9.10 9.01
N ARG A 686 15.25 -9.15 7.79
CA ARG A 686 16.41 -10.00 7.48
C ARG A 686 17.72 -9.43 8.03
N LEU A 687 17.88 -8.10 8.01
CA LEU A 687 19.14 -7.45 8.35
C LEU A 687 19.25 -7.03 9.82
N ASN A 688 18.18 -6.50 10.40
CA ASN A 688 18.16 -5.85 11.70
C ASN A 688 17.53 -6.76 12.79
N PRO A 689 18.31 -7.22 13.78
CA PRO A 689 17.80 -7.99 14.90
C PRO A 689 16.71 -7.28 15.73
N ALA A 690 16.79 -5.95 15.87
CA ALA A 690 15.79 -5.18 16.62
C ALA A 690 14.42 -5.22 15.93
N VAL A 691 14.37 -5.21 14.60
CA VAL A 691 13.11 -5.36 13.87
C VAL A 691 12.53 -6.76 14.05
N ARG A 692 13.36 -7.82 14.06
CA ARG A 692 12.90 -9.19 14.38
C ARG A 692 12.42 -9.35 15.81
N SER A 693 12.97 -8.57 16.73
CA SER A 693 12.48 -8.52 18.10
C SER A 693 11.09 -7.91 18.14
N ASP A 694 10.88 -6.76 17.49
CA ASP A 694 9.66 -5.98 17.66
C ASP A 694 8.50 -6.47 16.76
N PHE A 695 8.80 -7.13 15.65
CA PHE A 695 7.82 -7.59 14.67
C PHE A 695 8.12 -9.03 14.23
N ALA A 696 7.12 -9.89 14.24
CA ALA A 696 7.23 -11.23 13.64
C ALA A 696 7.25 -11.15 12.11
N PHE A 697 7.73 -12.21 11.45
CA PHE A 697 7.87 -12.24 9.97
C PHE A 697 6.55 -12.05 9.19
N HIS A 698 5.39 -12.27 9.84
CA HIS A 698 4.05 -12.12 9.26
C HIS A 698 3.28 -10.91 9.82
N ASP A 699 3.96 -9.99 10.51
CA ASP A 699 3.36 -8.82 11.14
C ASP A 699 3.29 -7.60 10.19
N GLU A 700 3.13 -7.81 8.88
CA GLU A 700 3.09 -6.72 7.90
C GLU A 700 2.01 -5.66 8.19
N LEU A 701 0.84 -6.07 8.70
CA LEU A 701 -0.23 -5.14 9.06
C LEU A 701 0.13 -4.31 10.30
N ARG A 702 0.82 -4.91 11.28
CA ARG A 702 1.28 -4.20 12.49
C ARG A 702 2.38 -3.21 12.13
N TRP A 703 3.30 -3.61 11.24
CA TRP A 703 4.30 -2.72 10.66
C TRP A 703 3.66 -1.55 9.91
N ALA A 704 2.71 -1.82 9.01
CA ALA A 704 2.00 -0.78 8.25
C ALA A 704 1.16 0.14 9.14
N ASN A 705 0.62 -0.36 10.27
CA ASN A 705 -0.03 0.49 11.26
C ASN A 705 0.95 1.48 11.93
N ALA A 706 2.16 1.02 12.25
CA ALA A 706 3.17 1.82 12.93
C ALA A 706 3.90 2.81 12.00
N TYR A 707 4.21 2.38 10.77
CA TYR A 707 5.07 3.13 9.86
C TYR A 707 4.46 3.43 8.48
N GLY A 708 3.28 2.89 8.16
CA GLY A 708 2.62 3.04 6.86
C GLY A 708 1.31 3.80 6.91
N LEU A 709 0.68 3.98 5.75
CA LEU A 709 -0.66 4.54 5.60
C LEU A 709 -1.63 3.43 5.17
N LEU A 710 -2.76 3.31 5.84
CA LEU A 710 -3.81 2.35 5.51
C LEU A 710 -5.00 3.04 4.86
N GLU A 711 -5.67 2.30 4.00
CA GLU A 711 -6.97 2.66 3.44
C GLU A 711 -7.97 1.52 3.68
N SER A 712 -9.16 1.87 4.15
CA SER A 712 -10.29 0.95 4.27
C SER A 712 -11.51 1.51 3.56
N VAL A 713 -12.26 0.63 2.90
CA VAL A 713 -13.46 0.99 2.15
C VAL A 713 -14.66 0.27 2.78
N ARG A 714 -15.66 1.04 3.21
CA ARG A 714 -16.96 0.55 3.68
C ARG A 714 -18.02 0.83 2.63
N LYS A 715 -18.80 -0.17 2.25
CA LYS A 715 -19.98 0.00 1.38
C LYS A 715 -21.24 -0.15 2.23
N ARG A 716 -22.18 0.80 2.12
CA ARG A 716 -23.47 0.81 2.84
C ARG A 716 -24.60 1.08 1.85
N LYS A 717 -25.74 0.41 1.95
CA LYS A 717 -26.94 0.75 1.15
C LYS A 717 -27.75 1.87 1.80
N VAL A 718 -28.30 2.77 0.99
CA VAL A 718 -29.20 3.87 1.31
C VAL A 718 -30.61 3.30 1.38
N GLY A 719 -31.29 3.48 2.52
CA GLY A 719 -32.65 2.99 2.72
C GLY A 719 -32.77 1.65 3.47
N SER A 720 -31.65 1.02 3.85
CA SER A 720 -31.67 0.08 4.97
C SER A 720 -31.43 0.86 6.25
N ASP A 721 -32.50 1.16 6.99
CA ASP A 721 -32.45 1.62 8.39
C ASP A 721 -31.94 0.48 9.30
N LEU A 722 -30.73 0.00 9.01
CA LEU A 722 -29.89 -0.70 9.97
C LEU A 722 -28.93 0.35 10.50
N ALA A 723 -29.47 1.23 11.34
CA ALA A 723 -28.67 2.01 12.26
C ALA A 723 -27.98 1.02 13.21
N ASP A 724 -26.64 1.05 13.18
CA ASP A 724 -25.73 0.56 14.20
C ASP A 724 -25.91 -0.89 14.70
N GLU A 725 -25.42 -1.83 13.90
CA GLU A 725 -24.82 -3.05 14.43
C GLU A 725 -23.29 -2.91 14.38
N ASP A 726 -22.71 -2.02 15.20
CA ASP A 726 -21.34 -2.23 15.70
C ASP A 726 -21.39 -3.42 16.68
N GLY A 727 -21.41 -4.65 16.15
CA GLY A 727 -21.20 -5.86 16.94
C GLY A 727 -22.12 -7.08 16.70
N ALA A 728 -23.05 -7.05 15.75
CA ALA A 728 -23.84 -8.25 15.45
C ALA A 728 -23.06 -9.23 14.57
N PHE A 729 -22.47 -10.22 15.23
CA PHE A 729 -21.95 -11.41 14.59
C PHE A 729 -23.09 -12.25 14.03
N THR A 730 -23.49 -12.00 12.78
CA THR A 730 -24.27 -12.97 12.01
C THR A 730 -23.33 -14.08 11.55
N GLY A 731 -23.59 -15.31 11.99
CA GLY A 731 -22.71 -16.48 11.84
C GLY A 731 -22.41 -16.94 10.41
N ASN A 732 -22.75 -16.19 9.35
CA ASN A 732 -22.55 -16.61 7.96
C ASN A 732 -21.93 -15.56 7.00
N ARG A 733 -21.72 -14.29 7.37
CA ARG A 733 -20.97 -13.33 6.53
C ARG A 733 -20.20 -12.32 7.36
N ARG A 734 -18.89 -12.53 7.48
CA ARG A 734 -17.96 -11.50 7.97
C ARG A 734 -17.74 -10.49 6.85
N TYR A 735 -18.34 -9.30 6.91
CA TYR A 735 -17.75 -8.14 6.24
C TYR A 735 -16.45 -7.83 6.99
N ARG A 736 -15.32 -8.34 6.48
CA ARG A 736 -14.01 -7.86 6.93
C ARG A 736 -13.73 -6.58 6.15
N ASP A 737 -13.79 -5.44 6.83
CA ASP A 737 -13.10 -4.24 6.39
C ASP A 737 -11.60 -4.58 6.34
N GLN A 738 -11.11 -5.05 5.21
CA GLN A 738 -9.68 -5.29 5.03
C GLN A 738 -9.04 -3.94 4.72
N ALA A 739 -8.48 -3.32 5.76
CA ALA A 739 -7.55 -2.23 5.59
C ALA A 739 -6.35 -2.73 4.76
N HIS A 740 -6.01 -1.99 3.70
CA HIS A 740 -4.87 -2.28 2.85
C HIS A 740 -3.92 -1.10 2.86
N GLU A 741 -2.61 -1.37 2.75
CA GLU A 741 -1.61 -0.31 2.79
C GLU A 741 -1.54 0.44 1.46
N ILE A 742 -1.55 1.77 1.55
CA ILE A 742 -1.34 2.71 0.45
C ILE A 742 0.07 3.34 0.55
N PRO A 743 0.60 3.94 -0.53
CA PRO A 743 1.90 4.61 -0.48
C PRO A 743 1.94 5.73 0.58
N GLY A 744 3.04 5.79 1.32
CA GLY A 744 3.30 6.74 2.39
C GLY A 744 3.95 6.08 3.61
N VAL A 745 4.96 6.75 4.17
CA VAL A 745 5.80 6.22 5.25
C VAL A 745 5.96 7.26 6.35
N SER A 746 5.88 6.82 7.61
CA SER A 746 6.12 7.66 8.78
C SER A 746 7.59 8.11 8.83
N PRO A 747 7.89 9.39 9.10
CA PRO A 747 9.25 9.86 9.35
C PRO A 747 9.96 9.08 10.47
N ALA A 748 9.22 8.52 11.42
CA ALA A 748 9.79 7.75 12.55
C ALA A 748 10.56 6.50 12.11
N ILE A 749 10.35 5.99 10.89
CA ILE A 749 11.08 4.83 10.36
C ILE A 749 12.60 5.06 10.29
N ILE A 750 13.04 6.32 10.22
CA ILE A 750 14.45 6.70 10.06
C ILE A 750 15.31 6.20 11.23
N THR A 751 14.74 6.08 12.42
CA THR A 751 15.39 5.52 13.62
C THR A 751 15.90 4.09 13.43
N ARG A 752 15.21 3.31 12.58
CA ARG A 752 15.57 1.93 12.27
C ARG A 752 16.70 1.82 11.26
N LEU A 753 17.13 2.94 10.67
CA LEU A 753 18.12 3.00 9.59
C LEU A 753 19.41 3.72 10.01
N LEU A 754 19.34 4.81 10.76
CA LEU A 754 20.51 5.69 10.97
C LEU A 754 21.71 5.04 11.67
N HIS A 755 21.49 4.01 12.50
CA HIS A 755 22.56 3.36 13.24
C HIS A 755 23.48 2.47 12.40
N ASN A 756 23.02 2.03 11.22
CA ASN A 756 23.80 1.15 10.33
C ASN A 756 23.80 1.60 8.87
N SER A 757 23.16 2.73 8.53
CA SER A 757 22.97 3.18 7.17
C SER A 757 23.76 4.45 6.85
N ILE A 758 24.37 4.46 5.68
CA ILE A 758 25.16 5.55 5.11
C ILE A 758 24.44 6.06 3.88
N PHE A 759 24.25 7.37 3.81
CA PHE A 759 23.47 8.06 2.79
C PHE A 759 24.39 8.99 1.99
N LEU A 760 24.59 8.71 0.70
CA LEU A 760 25.47 9.48 -0.17
C LEU A 760 24.76 9.98 -1.44
N ASN A 761 25.08 11.20 -1.84
CA ASN A 761 24.62 11.86 -3.06
C ASN A 761 25.82 12.21 -3.95
N LEU A 762 25.63 12.34 -5.27
CA LEU A 762 26.70 12.69 -6.23
C LEU A 762 27.38 14.01 -5.87
N LYS A 763 26.59 14.99 -5.37
CA LYS A 763 27.10 16.29 -4.89
C LYS A 763 28.15 16.14 -3.77
N ASP A 764 28.04 15.11 -2.93
CA ASP A 764 28.97 14.88 -1.81
C ASP A 764 30.37 14.45 -2.26
N LEU A 765 30.55 14.03 -3.52
CA LEU A 765 31.85 13.57 -4.02
C LEU A 765 32.86 14.70 -4.21
N GLY A 766 32.44 15.96 -4.19
CA GLY A 766 33.31 17.11 -4.47
C GLY A 766 33.87 17.12 -5.90
N ILE A 767 33.28 16.35 -6.81
CA ILE A 767 33.58 16.37 -8.24
C ILE A 767 32.44 17.08 -8.95
N GLU A 768 32.77 18.13 -9.70
CA GLU A 768 31.83 18.79 -10.59
C GLU A 768 31.58 17.90 -11.81
N LEU A 769 30.37 17.37 -11.93
CA LEU A 769 29.94 16.70 -13.16
C LEU A 769 29.74 17.76 -14.26
N PRO A 770 29.94 17.41 -15.54
CA PRO A 770 29.67 18.32 -16.63
C PRO A 770 28.22 18.84 -16.60
N PRO A 771 27.96 20.06 -17.10
CA PRO A 771 26.62 20.63 -17.14
C PRO A 771 25.59 19.66 -17.73
N TYR A 772 24.41 19.66 -17.10
CA TYR A 772 23.26 18.86 -17.51
C TYR A 772 22.13 19.81 -17.94
N ALA A 773 21.38 19.42 -18.97
CA ALA A 773 20.18 20.15 -19.39
C ALA A 773 19.08 19.18 -19.81
N GLU A 774 17.85 19.51 -19.44
CA GLU A 774 16.62 18.85 -19.91
C GLU A 774 15.90 19.77 -20.87
N GLU A 775 15.45 19.24 -22.00
CA GLU A 775 14.70 20.00 -23.00
C GLU A 775 13.48 19.20 -23.46
N VAL A 776 12.34 19.87 -23.55
CA VAL A 776 11.14 19.32 -24.16
C VAL A 776 11.02 19.87 -25.58
N VAL A 777 10.89 18.99 -26.55
CA VAL A 777 10.64 19.33 -27.95
C VAL A 777 9.23 18.93 -28.29
N GLU A 778 8.37 19.94 -28.45
CA GLU A 778 7.01 19.77 -28.94
C GLU A 778 7.01 19.83 -30.47
N LEU A 779 6.39 18.82 -31.08
CA LEU A 779 6.25 18.68 -32.52
C LEU A 779 4.77 18.67 -32.90
N GLU A 780 4.46 19.21 -34.07
CA GLU A 780 3.12 19.12 -34.63
C GLU A 780 2.97 17.84 -35.46
N MET A 781 1.79 17.22 -35.37
CA MET A 781 1.42 16.11 -36.25
C MET A 781 1.04 16.65 -37.63
N GLU A 782 1.30 15.88 -38.68
CA GLU A 782 0.71 16.15 -40.00
C GLU A 782 -0.82 16.09 -39.93
N ASP A 783 -1.54 16.83 -40.77
CA ASP A 783 -3.01 16.93 -40.72
C ASP A 783 -3.72 15.57 -40.80
N THR A 784 -3.17 14.63 -41.59
CA THR A 784 -3.70 13.27 -41.72
C THR A 784 -3.43 12.43 -40.46
N GLN A 785 -2.25 12.60 -39.86
CA GLN A 785 -1.87 11.96 -38.59
C GLN A 785 -2.74 12.47 -37.44
N ALA A 786 -2.91 13.79 -37.35
CA ALA A 786 -3.69 14.47 -36.31
C ALA A 786 -5.16 14.03 -36.35
N ARG A 787 -5.77 14.04 -37.54
CA ARG A 787 -7.17 13.59 -37.71
C ARG A 787 -7.37 12.14 -37.31
N GLN A 788 -6.51 11.22 -37.77
CA GLN A 788 -6.59 9.81 -37.37
C GLN A 788 -6.43 9.62 -35.85
N TYR A 789 -5.46 10.33 -35.26
CA TYR A 789 -5.17 10.24 -33.83
C TYR A 789 -6.33 10.75 -32.98
N GLN A 790 -6.79 11.99 -33.23
CA GLN A 790 -7.84 12.64 -32.47
C GLN A 790 -9.19 11.92 -32.58
N GLY A 791 -9.55 11.43 -33.79
CA GLY A 791 -10.78 10.68 -34.00
C GLY A 791 -10.85 9.40 -33.16
N MET A 792 -9.81 8.55 -33.25
CA MET A 792 -9.78 7.29 -32.49
C MET A 792 -9.53 7.50 -30.99
N GLU A 793 -8.71 8.48 -30.60
CA GLU A 793 -8.54 8.85 -29.18
C GLU A 793 -9.88 9.25 -28.56
N SER A 794 -10.68 10.05 -29.26
CA SER A 794 -12.01 10.47 -28.79
C SER A 794 -12.95 9.28 -28.63
N ILE A 795 -12.99 8.34 -29.60
CA ILE A 795 -13.79 7.10 -29.52
C ILE A 795 -13.41 6.30 -28.27
N LEU A 796 -12.12 6.00 -28.11
CA LEU A 796 -11.63 5.15 -27.03
C LEU A 796 -11.78 5.82 -25.66
N ARG A 797 -11.59 7.15 -25.57
CA ARG A 797 -11.82 7.93 -24.37
C ARG A 797 -13.29 7.91 -23.96
N HIS A 798 -14.22 8.08 -24.89
CA HIS A 798 -15.65 7.97 -24.61
C HIS A 798 -16.05 6.58 -24.10
N MET A 799 -15.49 5.53 -24.68
CA MET A 799 -15.69 4.15 -24.20
C MET A 799 -15.12 3.98 -22.78
N ALA A 800 -13.91 4.48 -22.51
CA ALA A 800 -13.26 4.39 -21.19
C ALA A 800 -13.99 5.19 -20.09
N ARG A 801 -14.62 6.32 -20.44
CA ARG A 801 -15.46 7.10 -19.50
C ARG A 801 -16.67 6.31 -19.00
N ARG A 802 -17.28 5.49 -19.87
CA ARG A 802 -18.48 4.72 -19.52
C ARG A 802 -18.15 3.35 -18.93
N ASP A 803 -17.01 2.76 -19.30
CA ASP A 803 -16.61 1.43 -18.84
C ASP A 803 -15.09 1.33 -18.64
N GLN A 804 -14.68 1.10 -17.40
CA GLN A 804 -13.26 1.02 -17.00
C GLN A 804 -12.49 -0.09 -17.70
N ARG A 805 -13.16 -1.10 -18.28
CA ARG A 805 -12.50 -2.18 -19.05
C ARG A 805 -11.74 -1.66 -20.28
N TYR A 806 -12.10 -0.48 -20.79
CA TYR A 806 -11.44 0.15 -21.93
C TYR A 806 -10.28 1.07 -21.58
N LEU A 807 -10.07 1.35 -20.30
CA LEU A 807 -9.05 2.27 -19.82
C LEU A 807 -7.65 1.89 -20.33
N SER A 808 -7.28 0.62 -20.19
CA SER A 808 -5.99 0.12 -20.65
C SER A 808 -5.86 0.12 -22.18
N LEU A 809 -6.95 -0.12 -22.91
CA LEU A 809 -6.93 -0.12 -24.38
C LEU A 809 -6.68 1.29 -24.91
N TRP A 810 -7.45 2.26 -24.41
CA TRP A 810 -7.33 3.67 -24.75
C TRP A 810 -5.92 4.21 -24.48
N LEU A 811 -5.41 4.03 -23.26
CA LEU A 811 -4.10 4.56 -22.87
C LEU A 811 -2.96 3.95 -23.69
N GLN A 812 -2.94 2.62 -23.82
CA GLN A 812 -1.86 1.96 -24.55
C GLN A 812 -1.84 2.39 -26.02
N TRP A 813 -3.02 2.55 -26.63
CA TRP A 813 -3.14 2.99 -28.02
C TRP A 813 -2.78 4.47 -28.19
N ALA A 814 -3.32 5.35 -27.34
CA ALA A 814 -3.06 6.80 -27.42
C ALA A 814 -1.58 7.14 -27.17
N LEU A 815 -0.89 6.38 -26.31
CA LEU A 815 0.54 6.51 -26.07
C LEU A 815 1.40 5.86 -27.16
N SER A 816 0.84 5.02 -28.03
CA SER A 816 1.60 4.29 -29.06
C SER A 816 1.44 4.83 -30.46
N ARG A 817 0.20 5.15 -30.85
CA ARG A 817 -0.15 5.50 -32.23
C ARG A 817 0.64 6.70 -32.76
N PRO A 818 0.90 7.78 -31.99
CA PRO A 818 1.68 8.92 -32.50
C PRO A 818 3.01 8.51 -33.12
N ASN A 819 3.67 7.50 -32.55
CA ASN A 819 4.99 7.05 -32.97
C ASN A 819 4.96 5.86 -33.96
N SER A 820 3.79 5.25 -34.19
CA SER A 820 3.62 4.07 -35.05
C SER A 820 2.70 4.31 -36.26
N ALA A 821 2.40 5.57 -36.60
CA ALA A 821 1.48 5.92 -37.69
C ALA A 821 2.01 5.60 -39.09
N PHE A 822 3.25 5.16 -39.25
CA PHE A 822 3.86 4.72 -40.51
C PHE A 822 3.37 3.33 -40.99
N ARG A 823 2.53 2.65 -40.20
CA ARG A 823 1.97 1.33 -40.55
C ARG A 823 0.47 1.29 -40.27
N ASP A 824 -0.20 0.42 -41.03
CA ASP A 824 -1.62 0.16 -40.85
C ASP A 824 -1.89 -0.45 -39.47
N GLU A 825 -3.02 -0.08 -38.87
CA GLU A 825 -3.48 -0.62 -37.60
C GLU A 825 -5.00 -0.79 -37.61
N ILE A 826 -5.48 -1.89 -37.01
CA ILE A 826 -6.91 -2.10 -36.79
C ILE A 826 -7.13 -2.21 -35.29
N VAL A 827 -7.87 -1.24 -34.73
CA VAL A 827 -8.28 -1.30 -33.33
C VAL A 827 -9.53 -2.17 -33.25
N ALA A 828 -9.48 -3.26 -32.49
CA ALA A 828 -10.61 -4.17 -32.34
C ALA A 828 -11.02 -4.33 -30.86
N ALA A 829 -12.33 -4.31 -30.61
CA ALA A 829 -12.92 -4.53 -29.29
C ALA A 829 -13.73 -5.82 -29.24
N ASN A 830 -13.91 -6.41 -28.05
CA ASN A 830 -14.76 -7.57 -27.88
C ASN A 830 -16.24 -7.16 -27.98
N HIS A 831 -17.04 -7.83 -28.82
CA HIS A 831 -18.48 -7.53 -28.95
C HIS A 831 -19.22 -7.47 -27.60
N ALA A 832 -18.85 -8.31 -26.63
CA ALA A 832 -19.47 -8.36 -25.30
C ALA A 832 -19.17 -7.13 -24.42
N SER A 833 -18.17 -6.34 -24.79
CA SER A 833 -17.83 -5.10 -24.09
C SER A 833 -18.29 -3.86 -24.86
N VAL A 834 -18.66 -3.94 -26.15
CA VAL A 834 -18.89 -2.76 -27.00
C VAL A 834 -20.23 -2.08 -26.65
N PRO A 835 -20.25 -0.80 -26.23
CA PRO A 835 -21.48 -0.07 -25.98
C PRO A 835 -22.10 0.42 -27.29
N ILE A 836 -22.97 -0.39 -27.89
CA ILE A 836 -23.61 -0.16 -29.21
C ILE A 836 -24.21 1.25 -29.31
N ASN A 837 -24.94 1.68 -28.28
CA ASN A 837 -25.56 3.00 -28.20
C ASN A 837 -24.56 4.17 -28.21
N VAL A 838 -23.34 3.97 -27.71
CA VAL A 838 -22.26 4.98 -27.76
C VAL A 838 -21.71 5.10 -29.17
N LEU A 839 -21.46 3.97 -29.84
CA LEU A 839 -20.97 3.97 -31.21
C LEU A 839 -21.99 4.62 -32.15
N GLU A 840 -23.28 4.32 -31.98
CA GLU A 840 -24.36 4.95 -32.76
C GLU A 840 -24.50 6.44 -32.46
N ALA A 841 -24.39 6.86 -31.20
CA ALA A 841 -24.47 8.28 -30.83
C ALA A 841 -23.30 9.09 -31.39
N LEU A 842 -22.07 8.57 -31.27
CA LEU A 842 -20.88 9.22 -31.79
C LEU A 842 -20.88 9.24 -33.33
N ALA A 843 -21.33 8.16 -33.97
CA ALA A 843 -21.50 8.14 -35.42
C ALA A 843 -22.50 9.21 -35.91
N ARG A 844 -23.61 9.41 -35.18
CA ARG A 844 -24.57 10.48 -35.48
C ARG A 844 -23.95 11.87 -35.29
N GLU A 845 -23.26 12.09 -34.18
CA GLU A 845 -22.56 13.37 -33.91
C GLU A 845 -21.53 13.68 -35.00
N MET A 846 -20.76 12.68 -35.44
CA MET A 846 -19.80 12.86 -36.54
C MET A 846 -20.48 13.13 -37.88
N LEU A 847 -21.61 12.48 -38.18
CA LEU A 847 -22.40 12.77 -39.40
C LEU A 847 -23.08 14.14 -39.36
N GLU A 848 -23.45 14.63 -38.18
CA GLU A 848 -24.06 15.95 -37.97
C GLU A 848 -23.03 17.08 -38.11
N ASN A 849 -21.79 16.84 -37.68
CA ASN A 849 -20.69 17.81 -37.75
C ASN A 849 -19.89 17.76 -39.08
N ALA A 850 -20.00 16.68 -39.85
CA ALA A 850 -19.29 16.51 -41.11
C ALA A 850 -19.75 17.54 -42.17
N THR A 851 -18.79 18.34 -42.66
CA THR A 851 -19.03 19.20 -43.82
C THR A 851 -19.14 18.36 -45.11
N LYS A 852 -19.80 18.88 -46.15
CA LYS A 852 -20.06 18.14 -47.42
C LYS A 852 -18.80 17.60 -48.13
N GLU A 853 -17.60 18.00 -47.72
CA GLU A 853 -16.31 17.59 -48.30
C GLU A 853 -15.51 16.61 -47.42
N ASP A 854 -15.90 16.36 -46.15
CA ASP A 854 -15.12 15.49 -45.26
C ASP A 854 -15.47 13.99 -45.40
N THR A 855 -14.77 13.35 -46.34
CA THR A 855 -14.92 11.91 -46.66
C THR A 855 -14.51 10.98 -45.52
N LEU A 856 -13.61 11.41 -44.63
CA LEU A 856 -13.06 10.55 -43.58
C LEU A 856 -14.02 10.47 -42.38
N GLU A 857 -14.57 11.58 -41.91
CA GLU A 857 -15.54 11.58 -40.80
C GLU A 857 -16.79 10.75 -41.13
N THR A 858 -17.25 10.85 -42.38
CA THR A 858 -18.35 10.07 -42.91
C THR A 858 -18.00 8.56 -42.93
N GLN A 859 -16.79 8.19 -43.36
CA GLN A 859 -16.31 6.80 -43.33
C GLN A 859 -16.17 6.26 -41.90
N ILE A 860 -15.68 7.08 -40.95
CA ILE A 860 -15.57 6.72 -39.54
C ILE A 860 -16.96 6.44 -38.97
N ALA A 861 -17.92 7.34 -39.20
CA ALA A 861 -19.27 7.16 -38.73
C ALA A 861 -19.92 5.88 -39.29
N HIS A 862 -19.72 5.58 -40.57
CA HIS A 862 -20.17 4.32 -41.16
C HIS A 862 -19.50 3.09 -40.54
N THR A 863 -18.20 3.15 -40.27
CA THR A 863 -17.46 2.06 -39.62
C THR A 863 -17.96 1.83 -38.19
N LEU A 864 -18.24 2.91 -37.43
CA LEU A 864 -18.82 2.83 -36.09
C LEU A 864 -20.23 2.22 -36.12
N LEU A 865 -21.06 2.57 -37.11
CA LEU A 865 -22.38 1.96 -37.31
C LEU A 865 -22.29 0.48 -37.71
N GLU A 866 -21.31 0.10 -38.52
CA GLU A 866 -21.07 -1.29 -38.89
C GLU A 866 -20.56 -2.11 -37.68
N ALA A 867 -19.64 -1.55 -36.88
CA ALA A 867 -19.19 -2.14 -35.64
C ALA A 867 -20.34 -2.34 -34.65
N ALA A 868 -21.23 -1.34 -34.51
CA ALA A 868 -22.46 -1.43 -33.73
C ALA A 868 -23.36 -2.58 -34.22
N ARG A 869 -23.57 -2.69 -35.53
CA ARG A 869 -24.38 -3.76 -36.15
C ARG A 869 -23.78 -5.15 -35.94
N LEU A 870 -22.47 -5.30 -36.10
CA LEU A 870 -21.75 -6.56 -35.87
C LEU A 870 -21.86 -6.99 -34.40
N ALA A 871 -21.66 -6.04 -33.47
CA ALA A 871 -21.82 -6.30 -32.04
C ALA A 871 -23.27 -6.71 -31.69
N GLN A 872 -24.27 -6.04 -32.27
CA GLN A 872 -25.68 -6.35 -32.09
C GLN A 872 -26.03 -7.75 -32.63
N SER A 873 -25.51 -8.11 -33.80
CA SER A 873 -25.72 -9.43 -34.40
C SER A 873 -25.10 -10.55 -33.55
N ALA A 874 -23.87 -10.34 -33.06
CA ALA A 874 -23.20 -11.29 -32.17
C ALA A 874 -23.96 -11.45 -30.83
N ALA A 875 -24.47 -10.36 -30.26
CA ALA A 875 -25.29 -10.39 -29.06
C ALA A 875 -26.60 -11.16 -29.26
N ALA A 876 -27.27 -10.97 -30.41
CA ALA A 876 -28.52 -11.67 -30.75
C ALA A 876 -28.31 -13.18 -30.91
N ARG A 877 -27.15 -13.62 -31.40
CA ARG A 877 -26.80 -15.05 -31.55
C ARG A 877 -26.42 -15.75 -30.24
N ARG A 878 -26.39 -15.04 -29.10
CA ARG A 878 -25.98 -15.56 -27.78
C ARG A 878 -24.60 -16.26 -27.80
N GLU A 879 -23.66 -15.78 -28.62
CA GLU A 879 -22.31 -16.32 -28.76
C GLU A 879 -21.41 -15.96 -27.55
N LYS A 880 -21.80 -16.38 -26.33
CA LYS A 880 -21.07 -16.06 -25.09
C LYS A 880 -19.70 -16.73 -24.95
N GLU A 881 -19.37 -17.70 -25.80
CA GLU A 881 -18.15 -18.51 -25.68
C GLU A 881 -17.11 -18.26 -26.79
N THR A 882 -17.42 -17.46 -27.81
CA THR A 882 -16.48 -17.11 -28.88
C THR A 882 -16.24 -15.60 -28.86
N LEU A 883 -15.02 -15.18 -28.55
CA LEU A 883 -14.60 -13.77 -28.58
C LEU A 883 -14.64 -13.25 -30.03
N VAL A 884 -15.79 -12.74 -30.48
CA VAL A 884 -15.87 -12.02 -31.76
C VAL A 884 -15.22 -10.65 -31.56
N LYS A 885 -14.08 -10.44 -32.23
CA LYS A 885 -13.39 -9.15 -32.29
C LYS A 885 -14.09 -8.28 -33.33
N VAL A 886 -14.67 -7.17 -32.89
CA VAL A 886 -15.31 -6.17 -33.74
C VAL A 886 -14.27 -5.10 -34.07
N PRO A 887 -13.93 -4.89 -35.36
CA PRO A 887 -13.05 -3.79 -35.75
C PRO A 887 -13.78 -2.45 -35.49
N LEU A 888 -13.14 -1.54 -34.76
CA LEU A 888 -13.67 -0.21 -34.47
C LEU A 888 -13.34 0.78 -35.59
N MET A 889 -12.11 0.71 -36.12
CA MET A 889 -11.69 1.51 -37.27
C MET A 889 -10.41 0.92 -37.89
N PRO A 890 -10.32 0.83 -39.23
CA PRO A 890 -9.04 0.69 -39.92
C PRO A 890 -8.32 2.03 -39.96
N LEU A 891 -7.04 2.04 -39.59
CA LEU A 891 -6.18 3.22 -39.59
C LEU A 891 -5.00 2.94 -40.52
N GLU A 892 -5.07 3.46 -41.74
CA GLU A 892 -4.01 3.33 -42.74
C GLU A 892 -2.73 4.05 -42.30
N ALA A 893 -1.60 3.62 -42.85
CA ALA A 893 -0.33 4.31 -42.71
C ALA A 893 -0.45 5.76 -43.22
N VAL A 894 -0.06 6.71 -42.36
CA VAL A 894 -0.09 8.15 -42.65
C VAL A 894 0.96 8.54 -43.69
N VAL A 895 2.07 7.80 -43.70
CA VAL A 895 3.18 7.98 -44.63
C VAL A 895 3.39 6.69 -45.40
N ASP A 896 3.88 6.79 -46.64
CA ASP A 896 4.30 5.62 -47.37
C ASP A 896 5.55 4.98 -46.73
N ARG A 897 6.01 3.84 -47.29
CA ARG A 897 7.15 3.08 -46.73
C ARG A 897 8.44 3.92 -46.62
N PHE A 898 8.60 4.97 -47.43
CA PHE A 898 9.79 5.80 -47.52
C PHE A 898 9.60 7.21 -46.92
N GLY A 899 8.37 7.66 -46.75
CA GLY A 899 8.00 8.91 -46.10
C GLY A 899 8.36 8.88 -44.63
N LEU A 900 8.67 10.05 -44.05
CA LEU A 900 9.06 10.21 -42.66
C LEU A 900 7.95 10.89 -41.88
N LEU A 901 7.65 10.40 -40.68
CA LEU A 901 6.83 11.16 -39.73
C LEU A 901 7.58 12.43 -39.26
N PRO A 902 6.88 13.49 -38.82
CA PRO A 902 7.53 14.71 -38.33
C PRO A 902 8.61 14.44 -37.26
N LYS A 903 8.32 13.53 -36.32
CA LYS A 903 9.26 13.13 -35.25
C LYS A 903 10.45 12.32 -35.78
N GLU A 904 10.27 11.51 -36.82
CA GLU A 904 11.35 10.78 -37.51
C GLU A 904 12.29 11.73 -38.26
N SER A 905 11.72 12.74 -38.95
CA SER A 905 12.45 13.79 -39.65
C SER A 905 13.24 14.67 -38.69
N TRP A 906 12.61 15.07 -37.58
CA TRP A 906 13.26 15.80 -36.49
C TRP A 906 14.42 14.99 -35.89
N LEU A 907 14.19 13.72 -35.51
CA LEU A 907 15.21 12.87 -34.90
C LEU A 907 16.43 12.71 -35.84
N SER A 908 16.19 12.51 -37.13
CA SER A 908 17.24 12.41 -38.14
C SER A 908 18.08 13.67 -38.21
N SER A 909 17.42 14.83 -38.29
CA SER A 909 18.08 16.14 -38.34
C SER A 909 18.87 16.43 -37.05
N PHE A 910 18.30 16.09 -35.90
CA PHE A 910 18.91 16.25 -34.59
C PHE A 910 20.16 15.36 -34.43
N CYS A 911 20.08 14.07 -34.76
CA CYS A 911 21.22 13.16 -34.69
C CYS A 911 22.35 13.57 -35.65
N LYS A 912 22.04 14.10 -36.84
CA LYS A 912 23.06 14.66 -37.74
C LYS A 912 23.77 15.87 -37.14
N ALA A 913 23.01 16.77 -36.52
CA ALA A 913 23.58 17.96 -35.88
C ALA A 913 24.50 17.58 -34.71
N GLU A 914 24.13 16.59 -33.91
CA GLU A 914 24.97 16.07 -32.82
C GLU A 914 26.22 15.36 -33.35
N LYS A 915 26.09 14.54 -34.41
CA LYS A 915 27.22 13.94 -35.11
C LYS A 915 28.20 14.99 -35.64
N ALA A 916 27.71 16.07 -36.24
CA ALA A 916 28.55 17.17 -36.72
C ALA A 916 29.35 17.84 -35.59
N ARG A 917 28.82 17.82 -34.36
CA ARG A 917 29.49 18.30 -33.13
C ARG A 917 30.37 17.24 -32.47
N SER A 918 30.58 16.09 -33.11
CA SER A 918 31.28 14.92 -32.56
C SER A 918 30.66 14.41 -31.25
N ARG A 919 29.33 14.47 -31.14
CA ARG A 919 28.56 13.95 -30.01
C ARG A 919 27.75 12.74 -30.46
N ARG A 920 27.65 11.73 -29.60
CA ARG A 920 26.87 10.51 -29.84
C ARG A 920 25.52 10.58 -29.15
N THR A 921 24.51 10.04 -29.82
CA THR A 921 23.11 10.11 -29.36
C THR A 921 22.61 8.75 -28.89
N LEU A 922 22.05 8.70 -27.69
CA LEU A 922 21.32 7.55 -27.17
C LEU A 922 19.82 7.79 -27.36
N VAL A 923 19.14 6.94 -28.11
CA VAL A 923 17.72 7.05 -28.42
C VAL A 923 16.95 6.01 -27.62
N TYR A 924 16.10 6.47 -26.71
CA TYR A 924 15.23 5.62 -25.92
C TYR A 924 13.85 5.46 -26.56
N VAL A 925 13.44 4.20 -26.69
CA VAL A 925 12.07 3.81 -27.06
C VAL A 925 11.50 2.83 -26.04
N ARG A 926 10.23 3.00 -25.70
CA ARG A 926 9.57 2.26 -24.62
C ARG A 926 8.89 1.00 -25.14
N GLN A 927 8.31 1.05 -26.33
CA GLN A 927 7.54 -0.05 -26.89
C GLN A 927 8.42 -1.14 -27.47
N THR A 928 8.02 -2.40 -27.25
CA THR A 928 8.74 -3.60 -27.72
C THR A 928 7.73 -4.65 -28.20
N GLY A 929 8.18 -5.62 -28.99
CA GLY A 929 7.33 -6.73 -29.43
C GLY A 929 6.36 -6.32 -30.54
N THR A 930 5.05 -6.45 -30.34
CA THR A 930 4.05 -6.19 -31.41
C THR A 930 3.95 -4.72 -31.81
N ARG A 931 4.44 -3.79 -30.97
CA ARG A 931 4.49 -2.34 -31.24
C ARG A 931 5.91 -1.78 -31.28
N ASP A 932 6.88 -2.62 -31.61
CA ASP A 932 8.27 -2.21 -31.77
C ASP A 932 8.44 -1.24 -32.95
N ILE A 933 9.23 -0.18 -32.73
CA ILE A 933 9.62 0.82 -33.73
C ILE A 933 11.14 0.93 -33.89
N GLN A 934 11.92 0.12 -33.17
CA GLN A 934 13.38 0.19 -33.14
C GLN A 934 13.98 0.02 -34.55
N ASP A 935 13.54 -1.00 -35.29
CA ASP A 935 14.02 -1.30 -36.65
C ASP A 935 13.72 -0.16 -37.63
N ARG A 936 12.54 0.48 -37.48
CA ARG A 936 12.14 1.62 -38.30
C ARG A 936 13.06 2.81 -38.05
N LEU A 937 13.29 3.17 -36.79
CA LEU A 937 14.17 4.28 -36.43
C LEU A 937 15.63 4.02 -36.87
N GLU A 938 16.11 2.78 -36.75
CA GLU A 938 17.45 2.43 -37.24
C GLU A 938 17.57 2.65 -38.75
N SER A 939 16.57 2.22 -39.53
CA SER A 939 16.53 2.44 -40.97
C SER A 939 16.49 3.93 -41.32
N VAL A 940 15.64 4.71 -40.64
CA VAL A 940 15.50 6.16 -40.83
C VAL A 940 16.83 6.87 -40.58
N LEU A 941 17.49 6.58 -39.45
CA LEU A 941 18.78 7.18 -39.11
C LEU A 941 19.88 6.80 -40.11
N LYS A 942 19.94 5.53 -40.52
CA LYS A 942 20.90 5.05 -41.54
C LYS A 942 20.71 5.72 -42.89
N GLN A 943 19.47 5.84 -43.37
CA GLN A 943 19.15 6.54 -44.63
C GLN A 943 19.55 8.02 -44.57
N SER A 944 19.51 8.60 -43.37
CA SER A 944 19.94 9.98 -43.14
C SER A 944 21.48 10.15 -43.10
N GLY A 945 22.26 9.06 -43.04
CA GLY A 945 23.73 9.10 -42.95
C GLY A 945 24.28 9.05 -41.51
N VAL A 946 23.44 8.68 -40.54
CA VAL A 946 23.82 8.42 -39.14
C VAL A 946 24.02 6.91 -38.97
N GLN A 947 25.18 6.48 -38.50
CA GLN A 947 25.44 5.08 -38.19
C GLN A 947 24.71 4.70 -36.90
N ALA A 948 23.47 4.23 -37.04
CA ALA A 948 22.65 3.77 -35.92
C ALA A 948 22.79 2.25 -35.70
N ILE A 949 22.74 1.84 -34.44
CA ILE A 949 22.69 0.44 -34.00
C ILE A 949 21.58 0.25 -32.97
N THR A 950 21.03 -0.95 -32.87
CA THR A 950 19.97 -1.28 -31.91
C THR A 950 20.40 -2.35 -30.92
N LEU A 951 20.24 -2.06 -29.61
CA LEU A 951 20.40 -3.06 -28.55
C LEU A 951 19.04 -3.69 -28.22
N TYR A 952 18.83 -4.92 -28.69
CA TYR A 952 17.62 -5.71 -28.44
C TYR A 952 17.64 -6.45 -27.09
N GLY A 953 16.45 -6.75 -26.57
CA GLY A 953 16.29 -7.53 -25.33
C GLY A 953 16.79 -8.98 -25.43
N SER A 954 16.88 -9.53 -26.65
CA SER A 954 17.43 -10.86 -26.94
C SER A 954 18.94 -10.98 -26.67
N VAL A 955 19.67 -9.86 -26.62
CA VAL A 955 21.07 -9.87 -26.24
C VAL A 955 21.20 -10.23 -24.76
N ASP A 956 21.90 -11.34 -24.50
CA ASP A 956 22.13 -11.84 -23.14
C ASP A 956 22.66 -10.72 -22.24
N PRO A 957 22.03 -10.47 -21.08
CA PRO A 957 22.43 -9.40 -20.17
C PRO A 957 23.94 -9.36 -19.84
N ARG A 958 24.61 -10.51 -19.76
CA ARG A 958 26.05 -10.62 -19.45
C ARG A 958 26.95 -10.18 -20.60
N ARG A 959 26.43 -10.18 -21.82
CA ARG A 959 27.19 -9.81 -23.04
C ARG A 959 26.95 -8.35 -23.45
N ARG A 960 25.98 -7.66 -22.85
CA ARG A 960 25.56 -6.31 -23.28
C ARG A 960 26.67 -5.27 -23.20
N GLU A 961 27.45 -5.27 -22.10
CA GLU A 961 28.54 -4.30 -21.92
C GLU A 961 29.59 -4.43 -23.03
N ARG A 962 30.11 -5.65 -23.22
CA ARG A 962 31.06 -5.96 -24.30
C ARG A 962 30.45 -5.71 -25.68
N TRP A 963 29.18 -6.03 -25.88
CA TRP A 963 28.49 -5.74 -27.15
C TRP A 963 28.46 -4.24 -27.42
N ILE A 964 28.19 -3.40 -26.43
CA ILE A 964 28.22 -1.94 -26.60
C ILE A 964 29.64 -1.47 -26.92
N GLU A 965 30.66 -1.96 -26.19
CA GLU A 965 32.08 -1.65 -26.43
C GLU A 965 32.51 -1.97 -27.87
N ASP A 966 32.13 -3.16 -28.36
CA ASP A 966 32.43 -3.62 -29.73
C ASP A 966 31.75 -2.76 -30.82
N HIS A 967 30.68 -2.02 -30.47
CA HIS A 967 29.89 -1.20 -31.40
C HIS A 967 29.99 0.31 -31.12
N LEU A 968 31.00 0.77 -30.35
CA LEU A 968 31.20 2.19 -30.03
C LEU A 968 31.49 3.09 -31.24
N ASN A 969 31.72 2.53 -32.44
CA ASN A 969 31.86 3.30 -33.67
C ASN A 969 30.54 3.92 -34.16
N ALA A 970 29.40 3.51 -33.62
CA ALA A 970 28.10 4.05 -33.99
C ALA A 970 27.92 5.52 -33.55
N ASP A 971 27.22 6.28 -34.37
CA ASP A 971 26.81 7.66 -34.09
C ASP A 971 25.59 7.69 -33.14
N ALA A 972 24.71 6.69 -33.25
CA ALA A 972 23.51 6.58 -32.43
C ALA A 972 23.24 5.15 -31.94
N LEU A 973 22.80 5.00 -30.70
CA LEU A 973 22.36 3.73 -30.12
C LEU A 973 20.87 3.81 -29.79
N ILE A 974 20.07 2.91 -30.36
CA ILE A 974 18.64 2.77 -30.06
C ILE A 974 18.47 1.64 -29.05
N THR A 975 17.78 1.90 -27.95
CA THR A 975 17.49 0.85 -26.97
C THR A 975 16.27 1.19 -26.11
N ASN A 976 15.81 0.21 -25.35
CA ASN A 976 14.79 0.42 -24.34
C ASN A 976 15.44 0.86 -23.01
N PRO A 977 14.94 1.92 -22.34
CA PRO A 977 15.54 2.41 -21.09
C PRO A 977 15.60 1.31 -20.01
N ARG A 978 14.66 0.36 -20.00
CA ARG A 978 14.65 -0.79 -19.07
C ARG A 978 15.79 -1.79 -19.32
N LEU A 979 16.35 -1.85 -20.53
CA LEU A 979 17.48 -2.73 -20.84
C LEU A 979 18.80 -2.21 -20.27
N VAL A 980 18.89 -0.88 -20.08
CA VAL A 980 20.09 -0.19 -19.58
C VAL A 980 19.94 0.36 -18.17
N GLN A 981 18.74 0.27 -17.57
CA GLN A 981 18.46 0.76 -16.22
C GLN A 981 19.38 0.15 -15.15
N THR A 982 19.99 -1.02 -15.39
CA THR A 982 20.89 -1.70 -14.44
C THR A 982 22.28 -1.93 -15.03
N GLY A 983 23.30 -1.72 -14.19
CA GLY A 983 24.69 -2.16 -14.38
C GLY A 983 25.56 -1.58 -15.50
N LEU A 984 25.00 -1.09 -16.60
CA LEU A 984 25.76 -0.57 -17.75
C LEU A 984 26.29 0.85 -17.51
N ASP A 985 27.43 1.20 -18.12
CA ASP A 985 27.97 2.56 -18.14
C ASP A 985 27.97 3.05 -19.59
N LEU A 986 27.32 4.19 -19.84
CA LEU A 986 27.05 4.75 -21.18
C LEU A 986 27.66 6.15 -21.34
N VAL A 987 28.75 6.44 -20.63
CA VAL A 987 29.46 7.74 -20.65
C VAL A 987 29.98 8.12 -22.05
N SER A 988 30.09 7.15 -22.96
CA SER A 988 30.43 7.36 -24.36
C SER A 988 29.37 8.15 -25.15
N PHE A 989 28.15 8.27 -24.61
CA PHE A 989 27.06 9.09 -25.17
C PHE A 989 26.95 10.40 -24.39
N GLN A 990 26.62 11.49 -25.07
CA GLN A 990 26.50 12.83 -24.45
C GLN A 990 25.09 13.38 -24.58
N THR A 991 24.31 12.83 -25.51
CA THR A 991 22.96 13.31 -25.79
C THR A 991 22.00 12.14 -25.69
N VAL A 992 20.92 12.33 -24.94
CA VAL A 992 19.88 11.33 -24.72
C VAL A 992 18.59 11.87 -25.30
N VAL A 993 17.93 11.08 -26.14
CA VAL A 993 16.63 11.42 -26.72
C VAL A 993 15.61 10.38 -26.24
N PHE A 994 14.69 10.79 -25.39
CA PHE A 994 13.47 10.05 -25.12
C PHE A 994 12.51 10.25 -26.31
N TYR A 995 12.68 9.41 -27.34
CA TYR A 995 11.79 9.41 -28.50
C TYR A 995 10.39 8.96 -28.10
N GLU A 996 10.32 7.98 -27.20
CA GLU A 996 9.10 7.70 -26.43
C GLU A 996 9.37 7.99 -24.95
N PRO A 997 8.54 8.82 -24.28
CA PRO A 997 8.72 9.08 -22.86
C PRO A 997 8.60 7.80 -22.02
N GLU A 998 9.40 7.72 -20.95
CA GLU A 998 9.31 6.67 -19.94
C GLU A 998 8.50 7.16 -18.75
N TYR A 999 7.39 6.48 -18.45
CA TYR A 999 6.41 6.92 -17.43
C TYR A 999 6.75 6.44 -16.02
N SER A 1000 7.78 5.61 -15.88
CA SER A 1000 8.39 5.28 -14.59
C SER A 1000 9.52 6.27 -14.30
N LEU A 1001 9.29 7.21 -13.37
CA LEU A 1001 10.34 8.13 -12.90
C LEU A 1001 11.61 7.39 -12.46
N TYR A 1002 11.44 6.24 -11.80
CA TYR A 1002 12.56 5.38 -11.42
C TYR A 1002 13.37 4.93 -12.63
N THR A 1003 12.72 4.41 -13.67
CA THR A 1003 13.39 3.90 -14.87
C THR A 1003 14.06 5.04 -15.66
N LEU A 1004 13.38 6.18 -15.76
CA LEU A 1004 13.89 7.40 -16.42
C LEU A 1004 15.20 7.86 -15.77
N TRP A 1005 15.21 8.04 -14.45
CA TRP A 1005 16.42 8.44 -13.71
C TRP A 1005 17.52 7.37 -13.79
N GLN A 1006 17.14 6.10 -13.70
CA GLN A 1006 18.10 4.99 -13.80
C GLN A 1006 18.78 4.93 -15.16
N ALA A 1007 18.06 5.25 -16.24
CA ALA A 1007 18.59 5.31 -17.59
C ALA A 1007 19.48 6.54 -17.80
N LEU A 1008 19.04 7.73 -17.39
CA LEU A 1008 19.83 8.98 -17.47
C LEU A 1008 21.14 8.91 -16.70
N ARG A 1009 21.13 8.34 -15.49
CA ARG A 1009 22.33 8.15 -14.65
C ARG A 1009 23.30 7.09 -15.18
N ARG A 1010 23.05 6.50 -16.36
CA ARG A 1010 24.03 5.71 -17.14
C ARG A 1010 24.91 6.59 -18.01
N VAL A 1011 24.41 7.77 -18.38
CA VAL A 1011 25.05 8.72 -19.28
C VAL A 1011 25.68 9.87 -18.49
N TRP A 1012 24.93 10.48 -17.58
CA TRP A 1012 25.43 11.50 -16.66
C TRP A 1012 25.94 10.84 -15.37
N ARG A 1013 27.25 10.52 -15.38
CA ARG A 1013 27.94 9.77 -14.32
C ARG A 1013 29.43 10.11 -14.29
N LEU A 1014 30.12 9.78 -13.19
CA LEU A 1014 31.58 9.78 -13.10
C LEU A 1014 32.24 9.15 -14.33
N GLY A 1015 33.19 9.87 -14.93
CA GLY A 1015 33.85 9.49 -16.19
C GLY A 1015 33.32 10.24 -17.41
N GLN A 1016 32.14 10.89 -17.31
CA GLN A 1016 31.67 11.82 -18.34
C GLN A 1016 32.51 13.11 -18.31
N THR A 1017 32.98 13.54 -19.47
CA THR A 1017 33.82 14.75 -19.63
C THR A 1017 33.17 15.83 -20.49
N GLN A 1018 32.00 15.56 -21.07
CA GLN A 1018 31.25 16.50 -21.91
C GLN A 1018 29.87 16.80 -21.32
N PRO A 1019 29.30 18.01 -21.56
CA PRO A 1019 27.96 18.36 -21.12
C PRO A 1019 26.92 17.39 -21.65
N VAL A 1020 26.02 16.95 -20.76
CA VAL A 1020 24.98 15.99 -21.08
C VAL A 1020 23.66 16.71 -21.32
N LYS A 1021 22.94 16.31 -22.36
CA LYS A 1021 21.62 16.86 -22.67
C LYS A 1021 20.59 15.73 -22.80
N ALA A 1022 19.48 15.85 -22.09
CA ALA A 1022 18.32 14.97 -22.20
C ALA A 1022 17.20 15.70 -22.95
N VAL A 1023 16.66 15.06 -23.99
CA VAL A 1023 15.62 15.62 -24.85
C VAL A 1023 14.39 14.74 -24.82
N PHE A 1024 13.24 15.31 -24.48
CA PHE A 1024 11.94 14.65 -24.50
C PHE A 1024 11.18 15.11 -25.75
N ALA A 1025 11.02 14.21 -26.71
CA ALA A 1025 10.29 14.51 -27.93
C ALA A 1025 8.83 14.08 -27.77
N VAL A 1026 7.89 15.01 -27.90
CA VAL A 1026 6.45 14.74 -27.81
C VAL A 1026 5.69 15.47 -28.91
N TYR A 1027 4.60 14.87 -29.38
CA TYR A 1027 3.61 15.56 -30.19
C TYR A 1027 2.73 16.45 -29.31
N LYS A 1028 2.54 17.68 -29.74
CA LYS A 1028 1.60 18.62 -29.14
C LYS A 1028 0.19 18.04 -29.16
N ASP A 1029 -0.60 18.31 -28.13
CA ASP A 1029 -1.97 17.83 -27.94
C ASP A 1029 -2.15 16.29 -27.91
N ALA A 1030 -1.05 15.53 -27.87
CA ALA A 1030 -1.08 14.07 -27.73
C ALA A 1030 -1.03 13.64 -26.26
N MET A 1031 -1.39 12.37 -26.01
CA MET A 1031 -1.36 11.77 -24.68
C MET A 1031 0.06 11.73 -24.10
N GLU A 1032 1.09 11.64 -24.95
CA GLU A 1032 2.49 11.67 -24.50
C GLU A 1032 2.90 13.03 -23.89
N ALA A 1033 2.42 14.15 -24.41
CA ALA A 1033 2.65 15.49 -23.84
C ALA A 1033 1.92 15.66 -22.50
N GLN A 1034 0.65 15.24 -22.42
CA GLN A 1034 -0.12 15.28 -21.18
C GLN A 1034 0.51 14.43 -20.06
N ALA A 1035 0.99 13.24 -20.43
CA ALA A 1035 1.68 12.35 -19.51
C ALA A 1035 2.98 12.97 -18.97
N LEU A 1036 3.77 13.61 -19.84
CA LEU A 1036 5.02 14.28 -19.46
C LEU A 1036 4.75 15.47 -18.51
N ALA A 1037 3.71 16.26 -18.75
CA ALA A 1037 3.34 17.38 -17.89
C ALA A 1037 2.95 16.90 -16.48
N LEU A 1038 2.16 15.82 -16.39
CA LEU A 1038 1.81 15.21 -15.11
C LEU A 1038 3.05 14.70 -14.37
N MET A 1039 3.98 14.05 -15.08
CA MET A 1039 5.25 13.64 -14.49
C MET A 1039 6.04 14.83 -13.93
N GLY A 1040 6.17 15.92 -14.69
CA GLY A 1040 6.85 17.13 -14.25
C GLY A 1040 6.27 17.73 -12.96
N ARG A 1041 4.94 17.80 -12.85
CA ARG A 1041 4.27 18.26 -11.61
C ARG A 1041 4.59 17.37 -10.41
N LYS A 1042 4.57 16.04 -10.60
CA LYS A 1042 4.92 15.09 -9.55
C LYS A 1042 6.38 15.18 -9.14
N MET A 1043 7.29 15.36 -10.11
CA MET A 1043 8.71 15.60 -9.85
C MET A 1043 8.90 16.85 -8.99
N ARG A 1044 8.26 17.96 -9.36
CA ARG A 1044 8.31 19.23 -8.61
C ARG A 1044 7.78 19.08 -7.19
N ALA A 1045 6.62 18.45 -7.01
CA ALA A 1045 6.05 18.21 -5.68
C ALA A 1045 6.97 17.34 -4.79
N ALA A 1046 7.59 16.30 -5.37
CA ALA A 1046 8.56 15.46 -4.67
C ALA A 1046 9.85 16.21 -4.30
N GLN A 1047 10.34 17.10 -5.18
CA GLN A 1047 11.50 17.97 -4.90
C GLN A 1047 11.17 19.01 -3.81
N THR A 1048 9.99 19.65 -3.86
CA THR A 1048 9.56 20.67 -2.88
C THR A 1048 9.36 20.09 -1.47
N LEU A 1049 8.79 18.89 -1.35
CA LEU A 1049 8.53 18.24 -0.06
C LEU A 1049 9.81 17.86 0.70
N TYR A 1050 10.92 17.67 -0.01
CA TYR A 1050 12.13 17.06 0.55
C TYR A 1050 13.41 17.89 0.31
N GLY A 1051 13.33 19.00 -0.43
CA GLY A 1051 14.44 19.89 -0.76
C GLY A 1051 15.43 19.29 -1.79
N ASP A 1052 16.35 20.13 -2.27
CA ASP A 1052 17.43 19.82 -3.25
C ASP A 1052 18.37 18.65 -2.86
N GLU A 1053 18.18 18.04 -1.68
CA GLU A 1053 19.11 17.12 -1.03
C GLU A 1053 18.66 15.64 -1.02
N VAL A 1054 17.54 15.29 -1.68
CA VAL A 1054 16.95 13.94 -1.59
C VAL A 1054 17.01 13.14 -2.90
N GLY A 1055 17.96 13.44 -3.78
CA GLY A 1055 18.18 12.68 -5.03
C GLY A 1055 18.51 11.17 -4.86
N GLY A 1056 18.65 10.68 -3.62
CA GLY A 1056 18.92 9.28 -3.31
C GLY A 1056 17.80 8.48 -2.63
N ALA A 1057 17.16 8.99 -1.57
CA ALA A 1057 16.71 8.07 -0.51
C ALA A 1057 15.20 7.93 -0.29
N ILE A 1058 14.38 8.91 -0.65
CA ILE A 1058 12.95 8.95 -0.26
C ILE A 1058 12.11 9.57 -1.36
N VAL A 1059 12.29 9.12 -2.60
CA VAL A 1059 11.22 9.25 -3.58
C VAL A 1059 10.32 8.04 -3.36
N PRO A 1060 9.03 8.20 -3.04
CA PRO A 1060 8.09 7.10 -3.15
C PRO A 1060 8.23 6.57 -4.59
N VAL A 1061 8.80 5.39 -4.77
CA VAL A 1061 8.57 4.64 -6.00
C VAL A 1061 7.07 4.39 -5.95
N GLU A 1062 6.29 5.19 -6.67
CA GLU A 1062 4.89 4.88 -6.87
C GLU A 1062 4.86 3.54 -7.60
N GLU A 1063 4.69 2.45 -6.84
CA GLU A 1063 4.28 1.15 -7.37
C GLU A 1063 2.80 1.21 -7.84
N GLY A 1064 2.15 2.38 -7.71
CA GLY A 1064 0.92 2.69 -8.40
C GLY A 1064 1.17 2.79 -9.91
N ASP A 1065 0.26 2.22 -10.69
CA ASP A 1065 0.30 2.33 -12.13
C ASP A 1065 0.05 3.80 -12.52
N PHE A 1066 1.13 4.59 -12.67
CA PHE A 1066 1.10 5.99 -13.10
C PHE A 1066 0.18 6.17 -14.31
N ILE A 1067 0.16 5.18 -15.20
CA ILE A 1067 -0.72 5.13 -16.38
C ILE A 1067 -2.19 5.15 -15.98
N THR A 1068 -2.60 4.37 -14.98
CA THR A 1068 -3.98 4.37 -14.47
C THR A 1068 -4.35 5.70 -13.80
N GLU A 1069 -3.40 6.36 -13.13
CA GLU A 1069 -3.64 7.67 -12.52
C GLU A 1069 -3.75 8.79 -13.55
N LEU A 1070 -2.82 8.83 -14.52
CA LEU A 1070 -2.89 9.67 -15.71
C LEU A 1070 -4.27 9.56 -16.35
N ALA A 1071 -4.74 8.34 -16.55
CA ALA A 1071 -6.06 8.10 -17.10
C ALA A 1071 -7.17 8.78 -16.29
N ARG A 1072 -7.14 8.65 -14.96
CA ARG A 1072 -8.16 9.26 -14.09
C ARG A 1072 -8.12 10.78 -14.13
N GLU A 1073 -6.93 11.39 -14.13
CA GLU A 1073 -6.80 12.84 -14.23
C GLU A 1073 -7.31 13.39 -15.55
N VAL A 1074 -6.92 12.77 -16.67
CA VAL A 1074 -7.39 13.17 -18.00
C VAL A 1074 -8.91 12.99 -18.11
N LEU A 1075 -9.46 11.89 -17.59
CA LEU A 1075 -10.92 11.68 -17.57
C LEU A 1075 -11.67 12.72 -16.72
N ARG A 1076 -11.03 13.31 -15.70
CA ARG A 1076 -11.60 14.37 -14.84
C ARG A 1076 -11.47 15.78 -15.44
N GLY A 1077 -10.76 15.95 -16.55
CA GLY A 1077 -10.64 17.23 -17.25
C GLY A 1077 -9.72 18.25 -16.55
N ALA A 1078 -8.67 17.79 -15.87
CA ALA A 1078 -7.68 18.69 -15.27
C ALA A 1078 -6.96 19.51 -16.36
N GLN A 1079 -6.90 20.83 -16.21
CA GLN A 1079 -6.02 21.68 -17.02
C GLN A 1079 -4.56 21.47 -16.58
N LEU A 1080 -3.66 21.28 -17.55
CA LEU A 1080 -2.23 21.09 -17.34
C LEU A 1080 -1.49 22.39 -17.71
N ASP A 1081 -0.51 22.77 -16.90
CA ASP A 1081 0.34 23.94 -17.16
C ASP A 1081 1.25 23.72 -18.37
N ASP A 1082 1.81 24.81 -18.91
CA ASP A 1082 2.73 24.81 -20.04
C ASP A 1082 4.00 23.96 -19.76
N LEU A 1083 4.34 23.05 -20.69
CA LEU A 1083 5.42 22.09 -20.55
C LEU A 1083 6.80 22.76 -20.43
N GLN A 1084 7.04 23.85 -21.15
CA GLN A 1084 8.34 24.52 -21.11
C GLN A 1084 8.59 25.19 -19.75
N SER A 1085 7.56 25.79 -19.16
CA SER A 1085 7.65 26.38 -17.81
C SER A 1085 7.96 25.37 -16.70
N LEU A 1086 7.54 24.10 -16.86
CA LEU A 1086 7.74 23.04 -15.86
C LEU A 1086 9.20 22.59 -15.72
N PHE A 1087 10.00 22.70 -16.78
CA PHE A 1087 11.41 22.25 -16.80
C PHE A 1087 12.43 23.42 -16.80
N ALA A 1088 12.00 24.67 -16.98
CA ALA A 1088 12.89 25.83 -17.08
C ALA A 1088 13.45 26.35 -15.73
N ASP A 1089 12.80 26.05 -14.59
CA ASP A 1089 13.15 26.61 -13.27
C ASP A 1089 14.34 25.93 -12.55
N GLU A 1090 14.95 24.88 -13.13
CA GLU A 1090 16.06 24.12 -12.51
C GLU A 1090 17.44 24.84 -12.52
N MET A 1091 17.52 26.11 -12.90
CA MET A 1091 18.79 26.84 -13.05
C MET A 1091 19.44 27.35 -11.74
N GLN A 1092 19.13 26.79 -10.56
CA GLN A 1092 19.82 27.13 -9.31
C GLN A 1092 20.77 26.04 -8.82
N MET A 1093 22.06 26.25 -9.08
CA MET A 1093 23.15 25.49 -8.48
C MET A 1093 23.28 25.82 -6.99
N SER A 1094 22.98 24.86 -6.11
CA SER A 1094 23.21 25.00 -4.66
C SER A 1094 24.69 24.78 -4.30
N ASN A 1095 25.35 25.77 -3.70
CA ASN A 1095 26.77 25.76 -3.31
C ASN A 1095 27.02 25.24 -1.88
N SER A 1096 26.88 23.94 -1.60
CA SER A 1096 27.33 23.40 -0.29
C SER A 1096 27.91 21.98 -0.42
N PRO A 1097 29.25 21.80 -0.25
CA PRO A 1097 29.89 20.53 -0.62
C PRO A 1097 29.78 19.38 0.38
N MET A 1098 29.58 19.59 1.68
CA MET A 1098 29.33 18.52 2.66
C MET A 1098 28.71 19.10 3.92
N GLY A 1099 27.54 18.59 4.32
CA GLY A 1099 26.80 19.05 5.50
C GLY A 1099 27.40 18.61 6.85
N CYS A 1100 28.66 18.97 7.13
CA CYS A 1100 29.25 18.86 8.48
C CYS A 1100 29.40 20.27 9.10
N PRO A 1101 28.73 20.58 10.24
CA PRO A 1101 28.78 21.90 10.88
C PRO A 1101 30.08 22.21 11.64
N ILE A 1102 31.01 21.26 11.77
CA ILE A 1102 32.21 21.45 12.61
C ILE A 1102 33.43 20.88 11.87
N GLU A 1103 34.46 21.72 11.75
CA GLU A 1103 35.69 21.60 10.95
C GLU A 1103 35.53 21.77 9.42
N THR A 1104 35.92 22.96 8.95
CA THR A 1104 36.29 23.24 7.57
C THR A 1104 37.33 22.23 7.09
N SER A 1105 36.90 21.22 6.33
CA SER A 1105 37.80 20.60 5.36
C SER A 1105 38.22 21.67 4.34
N PRO A 1106 39.48 21.64 3.84
CA PRO A 1106 39.98 22.67 2.95
C PRO A 1106 39.00 22.87 1.80
N ILE A 1107 38.54 24.12 1.67
CA ILE A 1107 37.71 24.59 0.58
C ILE A 1107 38.36 24.11 -0.72
N LEU A 1108 37.78 23.10 -1.37
CA LEU A 1108 38.02 22.87 -2.79
C LEU A 1108 37.47 24.13 -3.45
N VAL A 1109 38.39 24.99 -3.91
CA VAL A 1109 38.08 26.26 -4.56
C VAL A 1109 36.92 26.02 -5.54
N PRO A 1110 35.74 26.60 -5.32
CA PRO A 1110 34.66 26.46 -6.28
C PRO A 1110 35.14 27.19 -7.55
N ILE A 1111 35.45 26.42 -8.59
CA ILE A 1111 35.51 26.96 -9.94
C ILE A 1111 34.13 27.58 -10.17
N GLN A 1112 34.07 28.85 -10.58
CA GLN A 1112 32.77 29.46 -10.82
C GLN A 1112 31.96 28.61 -11.80
N PRO A 1113 30.67 28.36 -11.51
CA PRO A 1113 29.84 27.53 -12.34
C PRO A 1113 29.78 28.11 -13.75
N ARG A 1114 30.19 27.32 -14.74
CA ARG A 1114 30.20 27.75 -16.14
C ARG A 1114 28.82 27.60 -16.75
N THR A 1115 28.34 28.62 -17.43
CA THR A 1115 27.08 28.53 -18.18
C THR A 1115 27.26 27.65 -19.43
N TRP A 1116 26.17 27.07 -19.94
CA TRP A 1116 26.17 26.29 -21.19
C TRP A 1116 26.77 27.08 -22.37
N GLY A 1117 26.47 28.38 -22.45
CA GLY A 1117 27.03 29.28 -23.46
C GLY A 1117 28.54 29.50 -23.31
N GLU A 1118 29.04 29.66 -22.08
CA GLU A 1118 30.48 29.81 -21.81
C GLU A 1118 31.28 28.56 -22.21
N TRP A 1119 30.71 27.37 -22.01
CA TRP A 1119 31.35 26.11 -22.40
C TRP A 1119 31.42 25.94 -23.92
N LEU A 1120 30.33 26.28 -24.64
CA LEU A 1120 30.29 26.24 -26.10
C LEU A 1120 31.27 27.23 -26.74
N ASN A 1121 31.34 28.46 -26.22
CA ASN A 1121 32.19 29.52 -26.78
C ASN A 1121 33.71 29.27 -26.61
N GLN A 1122 34.14 28.47 -25.63
CA GLN A 1122 35.56 28.11 -25.48
C GLN A 1122 36.04 27.08 -26.51
N ARG A 1123 35.15 26.28 -27.10
CA ARG A 1123 35.55 25.27 -28.09
C ARG A 1123 35.98 25.88 -29.43
N ASP A 1124 35.43 27.04 -29.79
CA ASP A 1124 35.85 27.79 -30.99
C ASP A 1124 37.22 28.47 -30.83
N LEU A 1125 37.68 28.70 -29.59
CA LEU A 1125 39.01 29.23 -29.31
C LEU A 1125 40.11 28.14 -29.36
N ALA A 1126 39.76 26.87 -29.14
CA ALA A 1126 40.71 25.74 -29.17
C ALA A 1126 41.07 25.28 -30.60
N GLY A 1127 40.38 25.79 -31.63
CA GLY A 1127 40.61 25.45 -33.04
C GLY A 1127 41.75 26.21 -33.73
N ARG A 1128 42.36 27.21 -33.09
CA ARG A 1128 43.51 27.93 -33.67
C ARG A 1128 44.83 27.33 -33.19
N ILE A 1129 45.35 26.40 -33.98
CA ILE A 1129 46.75 25.95 -33.89
C ILE A 1129 47.66 27.17 -34.11
N PRO A 1130 48.48 27.62 -33.15
CA PRO A 1130 49.51 28.60 -33.43
C PRO A 1130 50.70 27.86 -34.03
N ALA A 1131 51.02 28.18 -35.28
CA ALA A 1131 52.30 27.85 -35.87
C ALA A 1131 53.44 28.32 -34.96
N SER A 1132 54.44 27.45 -34.80
CA SER A 1132 55.68 27.60 -34.04
C SER A 1132 56.19 29.04 -33.88
N ARG A 1133 56.56 29.44 -32.65
CA ARG A 1133 57.69 30.37 -32.44
C ARG A 1133 58.24 30.35 -31.01
N ARG A 1134 59.56 30.56 -30.97
CA ARG A 1134 60.57 30.50 -29.89
C ARG A 1134 60.22 31.26 -28.59
N PRO A 1135 60.90 30.96 -27.47
CA PRO A 1135 60.57 31.53 -26.16
C PRO A 1135 61.17 32.93 -25.98
N ALA A 1136 60.38 33.86 -25.44
CA ALA A 1136 60.90 35.07 -24.82
C ALA A 1136 60.02 35.54 -23.65
N LYS A 1137 60.66 35.55 -22.47
CA LYS A 1137 60.56 36.46 -21.31
C LYS A 1137 59.22 37.11 -20.89
N ARG A 1138 58.86 36.80 -19.64
CA ARG A 1138 58.43 37.66 -18.51
C ARG A 1138 58.02 39.11 -18.82
N SER A 1139 56.82 39.50 -18.37
CA SER A 1139 56.62 40.53 -17.33
C SER A 1139 55.17 40.59 -16.85
N ASN A 1140 55.03 40.91 -15.57
CA ASN A 1140 53.81 41.17 -14.80
C ASN A 1140 52.98 42.34 -15.33
N VAL A 1141 51.72 42.45 -14.88
CA VAL A 1141 51.18 43.56 -14.06
C VAL A 1141 49.68 43.82 -14.37
N GLU A 1142 48.90 43.81 -13.26
CA GLU A 1142 47.65 44.53 -12.92
C GLU A 1142 46.30 44.33 -13.64
N ALA A 1143 45.31 43.96 -12.81
CA ALA A 1143 43.92 44.42 -12.85
C ALA A 1143 43.80 45.80 -12.12
N PRO A 1144 42.63 46.45 -11.90
CA PRO A 1144 41.23 46.11 -12.24
C PRO A 1144 40.35 47.34 -12.64
N GLY A 1145 39.03 47.13 -12.73
CA GLY A 1145 37.98 48.18 -12.70
C GLY A 1145 37.27 48.43 -14.04
N GLN A 1146 36.00 48.83 -14.14
CA GLN A 1146 34.86 49.02 -13.24
C GLN A 1146 33.71 49.40 -14.21
N LEU A 1147 32.45 49.00 -13.93
CA LEU A 1147 31.16 49.69 -14.22
C LEU A 1147 30.92 50.26 -15.65
N SER A 1148 29.77 50.20 -16.33
CA SER A 1148 28.38 49.84 -16.07
C SER A 1148 27.56 50.23 -17.33
N ILE A 1149 26.29 49.83 -17.38
CA ILE A 1149 25.16 50.46 -18.09
C ILE A 1149 24.93 50.11 -19.59
N TRP A 1150 23.82 49.39 -19.79
CA TRP A 1150 22.79 49.52 -20.84
C TRP A 1150 23.13 50.22 -22.17
N SER A 1151 22.88 49.54 -23.29
CA SER A 1151 21.85 49.94 -24.26
C SER A 1151 21.88 49.08 -25.54
N SER A 1152 20.76 48.38 -25.77
CA SER A 1152 20.01 48.26 -27.04
C SER A 1152 20.72 48.10 -28.40
N MET A 1153 20.20 47.12 -29.15
CA MET A 1153 19.89 47.17 -30.58
C MET A 1153 21.05 47.28 -31.59
N LYS A 1154 21.28 46.22 -32.36
CA LYS A 1154 20.86 46.13 -33.79
C LYS A 1154 21.41 44.86 -34.46
N GLU A 1155 20.49 44.15 -35.11
CA GLU A 1155 20.60 43.55 -36.45
C GLU A 1155 21.97 43.03 -36.90
N LYS A 1156 22.15 41.70 -36.92
CA LYS A 1156 22.00 40.86 -38.12
C LYS A 1156 22.15 39.39 -37.80
#